data_AF-A0A7H8TE44-F1
#
_entry.id   AF-A0A7H8TE44-F1
#
_cell.length_a   1.000
_cell.length_b   1.000
_cell.length_c   1.000
_cell.angle_alpha   90.00
_cell.angle_beta   90.00
_cell.angle_gamma   90.00
#
_symmetry.space_group_name_H-M   'P 1'
#
loop_
_entity.id
_entity.type
_entity.pdbx_description
1 polymer ?
#
loop_
_entity_poly.entity_id
_entity_poly.type
_entity_poly.pdbx_seq_one_letter_code
_entity_poly.pdbx_strand_id
1 'polypeptide(L)'
;MGDATAVAAAPLRALLMGVSRFAPAVAEDEEPMPGRQGWDELPFVPPLMSRLEQAYEKLAYEVSAVREPDRRMVRQKWTEAGEEQYRVVHVISHGTTGVAGRGGAAERSERLSMVPSCGDPGLGTDLSLWVQEANSLSHPMLFVVDLCRAGRAARVAQLAQIPDDQLHAWVIAATGPDRAAYDGAFSTAVAEVLEEIADNGLDTSPSLRYVRWDRVTSSIQNRLSATGSRQKVHSTKVDTSQPLELPFFPNPNWTGDPRLELLQTVDAPVRAFVADLGAEHFMDRVRDHFVGRRLQLMDLAPWLDDASAGGLRVVTGAPGSGKSALLGALVCCGHQEILRVAPDIRRHLAAQQPDGVASPNPMLAAIHARNRDLDVVLTSLTTQWGLDTPGSRRTEPWTVPDLIEALLPLPDVPVLVFDALDEADDPADLMQRLLLPLSEAVRPDGRRCARLLVGTRRGERFEPLLQLAASQDTLLDLDDVPDDELRADLAEHLSLRLAELPSYSAAAQRPVRTTLARTVAAKLTRNRSTVRQWGPFLVARIFGRALETLPAPVDVAHAERLGTSVPVTLPGVLELDLSLQPQRAQLRAVLAAVAWAKGEGFPTEAVTAVAAEFAPNVDEGNVRQLLEANRFYLRTGVESDGSTLYRLFHQGLADYLQVEPYLRPYDPPQPSPDSSEGPQ
;
A
#
# COMPACT_ATOMS: atom_id res chain seq x y z
N MET A 1 -18.06 12.42 -24.92
CA MET A 1 -18.69 13.61 -24.33
C MET A 1 -20.04 13.19 -23.79
N GLY A 2 -20.08 12.83 -22.51
CA GLY A 2 -21.31 12.66 -21.74
C GLY A 2 -21.04 13.37 -20.42
N ASP A 3 -21.77 14.45 -20.17
CA ASP A 3 -21.72 15.22 -18.93
C ASP A 3 -22.07 14.32 -17.75
N ALA A 4 -21.05 13.93 -17.00
CA ALA A 4 -21.22 13.53 -15.62
C ALA A 4 -21.39 14.82 -14.82
N THR A 5 -22.63 15.25 -14.64
CA THR A 5 -22.98 16.25 -13.62
C THR A 5 -22.58 15.67 -12.27
N ALA A 6 -21.39 16.05 -11.79
CA ALA A 6 -20.96 15.81 -10.42
C ALA A 6 -22.02 16.45 -9.51
N VAL A 7 -22.80 15.62 -8.83
CA VAL A 7 -23.59 16.05 -7.68
C VAL A 7 -22.57 16.62 -6.71
N ALA A 8 -22.59 17.94 -6.50
CA ALA A 8 -21.70 18.59 -5.54
C ALA A 8 -21.88 17.89 -4.20
N ALA A 9 -20.82 17.22 -3.72
CA ALA A 9 -20.84 16.58 -2.41
C ALA A 9 -21.17 17.65 -1.36
N ALA A 10 -22.05 17.34 -0.42
CA ALA A 10 -22.38 18.24 0.67
C ALA A 10 -21.08 18.67 1.40
N PRO A 11 -20.95 19.95 1.80
CA PRO A 11 -19.75 20.42 2.48
C PRO A 11 -19.51 19.63 3.77
N LEU A 12 -18.26 19.25 4.02
CA LEU A 12 -17.87 18.65 5.30
C LEU A 12 -17.99 19.73 6.38
N ARG A 13 -18.70 19.45 7.47
CA ARG A 13 -18.95 20.42 8.55
C ARG A 13 -18.45 19.91 9.89
N ALA A 14 -17.78 20.78 10.65
CA ALA A 14 -17.27 20.50 11.99
C ALA A 14 -17.76 21.54 12.99
N LEU A 15 -18.29 21.08 14.13
CA LEU A 15 -18.70 21.92 15.26
C LEU A 15 -17.61 21.82 16.32
N LEU A 16 -17.01 22.95 16.67
CA LEU A 16 -15.96 23.02 17.67
C LEU A 16 -16.46 23.86 18.85
N MET A 17 -16.52 23.27 20.04
CA MET A 17 -16.99 23.93 21.26
C MET A 17 -15.92 23.94 22.34
N GLY A 18 -15.55 25.12 22.82
CA GLY A 18 -14.51 25.29 23.85
C GLY A 18 -14.96 26.20 24.98
N VAL A 19 -14.78 25.78 26.22
CA VAL A 19 -15.03 26.59 27.42
C VAL A 19 -13.73 26.76 28.18
N SER A 20 -13.24 28.00 28.30
CA SER A 20 -12.04 28.34 29.08
C SER A 20 -12.38 28.98 30.42
N ARG A 21 -13.53 29.66 30.52
CA ARG A 21 -13.96 30.40 31.72
C ARG A 21 -15.32 29.93 32.18
N PHE A 22 -15.46 29.81 33.49
CA PHE A 22 -16.67 29.34 34.12
C PHE A 22 -17.20 30.39 35.08
N ALA A 23 -18.51 30.64 35.03
CA ALA A 23 -19.17 31.49 36.02
C ALA A 23 -18.89 30.94 37.43
N PRO A 24 -18.55 31.81 38.39
CA PRO A 24 -18.27 31.37 39.75
C PRO A 24 -19.51 30.68 40.33
N ALA A 25 -19.29 29.64 41.14
CA ALA A 25 -20.36 28.84 41.75
C ALA A 25 -21.25 29.65 42.73
N VAL A 26 -20.86 30.89 43.03
CA VAL A 26 -21.45 31.80 44.01
C VAL A 26 -21.26 33.25 43.52
N ALA A 27 -22.24 34.12 43.76
CA ALA A 27 -22.06 35.57 43.57
C ALA A 27 -21.01 36.10 44.56
N GLU A 28 -20.32 37.21 44.25
CA GLU A 28 -19.27 37.79 45.12
C GLU A 28 -19.73 38.06 46.57
N ASP A 29 -21.05 38.14 46.79
CA ASP A 29 -21.69 38.50 48.06
C ASP A 29 -22.35 37.31 48.81
N GLU A 30 -22.24 36.07 48.33
CA GLU A 30 -22.86 34.88 48.95
C GLU A 30 -21.82 33.86 49.45
N GLU A 31 -22.13 33.11 50.52
CA GLU A 31 -21.28 32.01 50.98
C GLU A 31 -21.51 30.74 50.13
N PRO A 32 -20.44 30.03 49.71
CA PRO A 32 -20.58 28.78 48.97
C PRO A 32 -21.33 27.72 49.77
N MET A 33 -22.41 27.18 49.18
CA MET A 33 -23.09 26.03 49.76
C MET A 33 -22.12 24.82 49.88
N PRO A 34 -22.12 24.10 51.00
CA PRO A 34 -21.25 22.94 51.20
C PRO A 34 -21.41 21.92 50.06
N GLY A 35 -20.34 21.67 49.31
CA GLY A 35 -20.31 20.71 48.20
C GLY A 35 -20.38 21.29 46.79
N ARG A 36 -20.52 22.62 46.62
CA ARG A 36 -20.38 23.30 45.31
C ARG A 36 -18.95 23.82 45.14
N GLN A 37 -18.07 23.03 44.52
CA GLN A 37 -16.78 23.54 44.05
C GLN A 37 -16.98 24.25 42.70
N GLY A 38 -16.39 25.44 42.55
CA GLY A 38 -16.28 26.11 41.26
C GLY A 38 -15.42 25.31 40.28
N TRP A 39 -15.52 25.62 39.00
CA TRP A 39 -14.71 25.00 37.95
C TRP A 39 -13.47 25.84 37.68
N ASP A 40 -12.30 25.20 37.65
CA ASP A 40 -11.05 25.88 37.33
C ASP A 40 -11.04 26.37 35.88
N GLU A 41 -10.42 27.52 35.63
CA GLU A 41 -10.21 28.02 34.27
C GLU A 41 -9.30 27.09 33.46
N LEU A 42 -9.53 27.01 32.15
CA LEU A 42 -8.77 26.21 31.20
C LEU A 42 -8.05 27.13 30.20
N PRO A 43 -6.95 27.81 30.60
CA PRO A 43 -6.32 28.86 29.80
C PRO A 43 -5.71 28.36 28.47
N PHE A 44 -5.55 27.05 28.30
CA PHE A 44 -5.09 26.43 27.04
C PHE A 44 -6.18 26.37 25.97
N VAL A 45 -7.47 26.50 26.31
CA VAL A 45 -8.58 26.31 25.37
C VAL A 45 -8.60 27.37 24.26
N PRO A 46 -8.44 28.69 24.52
CA PRO A 46 -8.50 29.69 23.46
C PRO A 46 -7.47 29.51 22.32
N PRO A 47 -6.17 29.32 22.58
CA PRO A 47 -5.19 29.09 21.51
C PRO A 47 -5.42 27.74 20.81
N LEU A 48 -5.85 26.69 21.54
CA LEU A 48 -6.05 25.37 20.98
C LEU A 48 -7.27 25.30 20.04
N MET A 49 -8.35 25.99 20.40
CA MET A 49 -9.52 26.15 19.53
C MET A 49 -9.13 26.77 18.17
N SER A 50 -8.28 27.80 18.17
CA SER A 50 -7.83 28.44 16.93
C SER A 50 -6.95 27.53 16.08
N ARG A 51 -6.11 26.69 16.71
CA ARG A 51 -5.29 25.69 16.01
C ARG A 51 -6.16 24.60 15.38
N LEU A 52 -7.14 24.08 16.12
CA LEU A 52 -8.07 23.05 15.62
C LEU A 52 -8.95 23.56 14.49
N GLU A 53 -9.43 24.80 14.59
CA GLU A 53 -10.18 25.47 13.52
C GLU A 53 -9.37 25.46 12.21
N GLN A 54 -8.12 25.91 12.25
CA GLN A 54 -7.21 25.89 11.09
C GLN A 54 -6.94 24.46 10.59
N ALA A 55 -6.75 23.49 11.49
CA ALA A 55 -6.47 22.11 11.12
C ALA A 55 -7.66 21.45 10.40
N TYR A 56 -8.89 21.67 10.87
CA TYR A 56 -10.11 21.19 10.20
C TYR A 56 -10.35 21.92 8.86
N GLU A 57 -10.14 23.24 8.80
CA GLU A 57 -10.27 24.01 7.55
C GLU A 57 -9.30 23.51 6.46
N LYS A 58 -8.06 23.17 6.83
CA LYS A 58 -7.09 22.55 5.91
C LYS A 58 -7.58 21.21 5.33
N LEU A 59 -8.43 20.48 6.05
CA LEU A 59 -9.09 19.25 5.60
C LEU A 59 -10.42 19.52 4.87
N ALA A 60 -10.66 20.77 4.45
CA ALA A 60 -11.87 21.22 3.75
C ALA A 60 -13.16 21.12 4.58
N TYR A 61 -13.06 21.16 5.91
CA TYR A 61 -14.24 21.34 6.76
C TYR A 61 -14.64 22.81 6.86
N GLU A 62 -15.94 23.08 6.75
CA GLU A 62 -16.57 24.31 7.22
C GLU A 62 -16.71 24.22 8.75
N VAL A 63 -15.97 25.06 9.47
CA VAL A 63 -15.89 25.01 10.93
C VAL A 63 -16.82 26.04 11.57
N SER A 64 -17.68 25.56 12.48
CA SER A 64 -18.51 26.37 13.36
C SER A 64 -17.88 26.39 14.75
N ALA A 65 -17.02 27.37 15.02
CA ALA A 65 -16.33 27.50 16.31
C ALA A 65 -17.15 28.32 17.32
N VAL A 66 -17.46 27.73 18.47
CA VAL A 66 -18.25 28.33 19.54
C VAL A 66 -17.42 28.40 20.81
N ARG A 67 -17.09 29.63 21.23
CA ARG A 67 -16.25 29.92 22.39
C ARG A 67 -17.12 30.34 23.57
N GLU A 68 -16.80 29.81 24.75
CA GLU A 68 -17.55 30.03 26.00
C GLU A 68 -19.07 29.80 25.88
N PRO A 69 -19.55 28.73 25.22
CA PRO A 69 -20.98 28.51 25.09
C PRO A 69 -21.64 28.31 26.46
N ASP A 70 -22.68 29.11 26.73
CA ASP A 70 -23.59 28.84 27.84
C ASP A 70 -24.47 27.62 27.53
N ARG A 71 -25.24 27.15 28.52
CA ARG A 71 -26.10 25.97 28.34
C ARG A 71 -27.08 26.09 27.17
N ARG A 72 -27.61 27.30 26.91
CA ARG A 72 -28.58 27.52 25.83
C ARG A 72 -27.90 27.40 24.48
N MET A 73 -26.72 28.00 24.34
CA MET A 73 -25.93 27.96 23.12
C MET A 73 -25.47 26.53 22.81
N VAL A 74 -25.00 25.78 23.81
CA VAL A 74 -24.63 24.36 23.66
C VAL A 74 -25.79 23.57 23.06
N ARG A 75 -26.99 23.69 23.65
CA ARG A 75 -28.17 22.97 23.16
C ARG A 75 -28.55 23.38 21.74
N GLN A 76 -28.55 24.69 21.46
CA GLN A 76 -28.87 25.20 20.12
C GLN A 76 -27.92 24.64 19.07
N LYS A 77 -26.61 24.67 19.35
CA LYS A 77 -25.57 24.23 18.42
C LYS A 77 -25.56 22.71 18.23
N TRP A 78 -25.89 21.94 19.28
CA TRP A 78 -26.13 20.51 19.12
C TRP A 78 -27.31 20.20 18.18
N THR A 79 -28.45 20.90 18.35
CA THR A 79 -29.60 20.72 17.46
C THR A 79 -29.25 21.09 16.02
N GLU A 80 -28.58 22.22 15.82
CA GLU A 80 -28.06 22.65 14.51
C GLU A 80 -27.13 21.60 13.89
N ALA A 81 -26.24 20.99 14.69
CA ALA A 81 -25.33 19.96 14.21
C ALA A 81 -26.05 18.73 13.65
N GLY A 82 -27.15 18.31 14.27
CA GLY A 82 -27.99 17.22 13.78
C GLY A 82 -28.78 17.60 12.51
N GLU A 83 -29.38 18.79 12.48
CA GLU A 83 -30.19 19.26 11.35
C GLU A 83 -29.35 19.55 10.10
N GLU A 84 -28.16 20.11 10.28
CA GLU A 84 -27.24 20.51 9.21
C GLU A 84 -26.19 19.45 8.87
N GLN A 85 -26.37 18.23 9.39
CA GLN A 85 -25.55 17.04 9.06
C GLN A 85 -24.05 17.20 9.32
N TYR A 86 -23.69 17.79 10.45
CA TYR A 86 -22.29 17.91 10.84
C TYR A 86 -21.63 16.53 10.93
N ARG A 87 -20.38 16.46 10.46
CA ARG A 87 -19.58 15.22 10.43
C ARG A 87 -18.75 15.05 11.67
N VAL A 88 -18.32 16.16 12.27
CA VAL A 88 -17.47 16.16 13.46
C VAL A 88 -18.04 17.13 14.51
N VAL A 89 -18.06 16.69 15.76
CA VAL A 89 -18.33 17.51 16.95
C VAL A 89 -17.15 17.36 17.90
N HIS A 90 -16.35 18.40 18.05
CA HIS A 90 -15.18 18.44 18.94
C HIS A 90 -15.48 19.33 20.15
N VAL A 91 -15.41 18.77 21.35
CA VAL A 91 -15.71 19.48 22.61
C VAL A 91 -14.51 19.50 23.55
N ILE A 92 -14.20 20.68 24.10
CA ILE A 92 -13.14 20.91 25.09
C ILE A 92 -13.71 21.67 26.28
N SER A 93 -13.76 21.03 27.45
CA SER A 93 -14.27 21.61 28.71
C SER A 93 -13.99 20.66 29.90
N HIS A 94 -14.52 20.97 31.08
CA HIS A 94 -14.69 20.00 32.16
C HIS A 94 -15.81 19.01 31.84
N GLY A 95 -15.65 17.77 32.33
CA GLY A 95 -16.66 16.72 32.25
C GLY A 95 -17.21 16.36 33.63
N THR A 96 -18.53 16.19 33.73
CA THR A 96 -19.20 15.82 34.99
C THR A 96 -20.22 14.71 34.79
N THR A 97 -20.41 13.91 35.83
CA THR A 97 -21.41 12.83 35.88
C THR A 97 -22.58 13.17 36.81
N GLY A 98 -22.55 14.34 37.44
CA GLY A 98 -23.57 14.79 38.39
C GLY A 98 -24.41 15.92 37.82
N VAL A 99 -25.68 15.64 37.52
CA VAL A 99 -26.68 16.71 37.39
C VAL A 99 -27.01 17.16 38.81
N ALA A 100 -26.62 18.38 39.18
CA ALA A 100 -26.89 18.96 40.49
C ALA A 100 -28.40 19.24 40.63
N GLY A 101 -29.16 18.24 41.08
CA GLY A 101 -30.58 18.41 41.37
C GLY A 101 -31.44 17.17 41.13
N ARG A 102 -31.34 16.19 42.04
CA ARG A 102 -32.43 15.31 42.52
C ARG A 102 -31.82 14.18 43.33
N GLY A 103 -32.12 14.10 44.63
CA GLY A 103 -31.77 12.94 45.44
C GLY A 103 -32.43 11.68 44.87
N GLY A 104 -31.66 10.62 44.69
CA GLY A 104 -32.11 9.37 44.09
C GLY A 104 -30.92 8.47 43.80
N ALA A 105 -30.54 7.68 44.80
CA ALA A 105 -29.58 6.60 44.64
C ALA A 105 -30.24 5.47 43.84
N ALA A 106 -29.83 5.24 42.58
CA ALA A 106 -29.80 3.93 41.91
C ALA A 106 -29.50 3.92 40.39
N GLU A 107 -29.52 5.03 39.62
CA GLU A 107 -29.34 4.97 38.14
C GLU A 107 -28.17 5.80 37.56
N ARG A 108 -27.21 6.23 38.39
CA ARG A 108 -26.19 7.24 38.00
C ARG A 108 -24.81 6.67 37.66
N SER A 109 -24.67 5.86 36.61
CA SER A 109 -23.34 5.30 36.28
C SER A 109 -22.85 5.45 34.83
N GLU A 110 -23.56 6.14 33.93
CA GLU A 110 -23.12 6.18 32.50
C GLU A 110 -23.21 7.56 31.82
N ARG A 111 -23.77 8.58 32.48
CA ARG A 111 -23.93 9.91 31.86
C ARG A 111 -22.68 10.75 31.97
N LEU A 112 -22.27 11.35 30.86
CA LEU A 112 -21.21 12.34 30.78
C LEU A 112 -21.80 13.65 30.23
N SER A 113 -21.67 14.74 30.97
CA SER A 113 -22.06 16.07 30.51
C SER A 113 -20.85 16.99 30.38
N MET A 114 -20.83 17.80 29.33
CA MET A 114 -19.90 18.94 29.26
C MET A 114 -20.36 20.05 30.21
N VAL A 115 -19.41 20.71 30.88
CA VAL A 115 -19.69 21.89 31.68
C VAL A 115 -19.72 23.13 30.76
N PRO A 116 -20.83 23.86 30.65
CA PRO A 116 -20.90 25.10 29.87
C PRO A 116 -20.26 26.28 30.62
N SER A 117 -20.06 27.42 29.95
CA SER A 117 -19.45 28.62 30.57
C SER A 117 -20.24 29.18 31.75
N CYS A 118 -21.55 28.90 31.84
CA CYS A 118 -22.36 29.25 32.99
C CYS A 118 -22.16 28.33 34.22
N GLY A 119 -21.29 27.32 34.14
CA GLY A 119 -20.95 26.41 35.23
C GLY A 119 -22.04 25.40 35.62
N ASP A 120 -23.20 25.44 34.95
CA ASP A 120 -24.41 24.67 35.28
C ASP A 120 -24.72 23.60 34.20
N PRO A 121 -24.20 22.37 34.34
CA PRO A 121 -24.50 21.26 33.43
C PRO A 121 -25.99 20.85 33.57
N GLY A 122 -26.68 20.62 32.45
CA GLY A 122 -28.11 20.32 32.49
C GLY A 122 -28.64 19.64 31.24
N LEU A 123 -29.95 19.70 31.03
CA LEU A 123 -30.58 19.17 29.82
C LEU A 123 -29.96 19.84 28.59
N GLY A 124 -29.52 19.02 27.64
CA GLY A 124 -28.89 19.47 26.41
C GLY A 124 -27.36 19.57 26.46
N THR A 125 -26.69 19.28 27.58
CA THR A 125 -25.21 19.18 27.67
C THR A 125 -24.72 17.74 27.86
N ASP A 126 -25.61 16.75 27.77
CA ASP A 126 -25.32 15.32 27.97
C ASP A 126 -24.75 14.70 26.68
N LEU A 127 -23.44 14.49 26.66
CA LEU A 127 -22.75 13.89 25.52
C LEU A 127 -23.16 12.44 25.30
N SER A 128 -23.47 11.68 26.37
CA SER A 128 -23.92 10.30 26.20
C SER A 128 -25.24 10.24 25.44
N LEU A 129 -26.14 11.20 25.70
CA LEU A 129 -27.39 11.35 24.95
C LEU A 129 -27.13 11.80 23.50
N TRP A 130 -26.22 12.74 23.27
CA TRP A 130 -25.87 13.18 21.91
C TRP A 130 -25.37 12.03 21.04
N VAL A 131 -24.50 11.18 21.58
CA VAL A 131 -23.98 10.01 20.86
C VAL A 131 -25.12 9.02 20.54
N GLN A 132 -26.09 8.82 21.44
CA GLN A 132 -27.27 7.99 21.17
C GLN A 132 -28.18 8.59 20.08
N GLU A 133 -28.44 9.90 20.16
CA GLU A 133 -29.25 10.64 19.19
C GLU A 133 -28.58 10.63 17.80
N ALA A 134 -27.27 10.88 17.73
CA ALA A 134 -26.49 10.81 16.49
C ALA A 134 -26.57 9.44 15.82
N ASN A 135 -26.59 8.36 16.61
CA ASN A 135 -26.69 7.02 16.04
C ASN A 135 -28.05 6.75 15.38
N SER A 136 -29.07 7.57 15.67
CA SER A 136 -30.38 7.49 15.03
C SER A 136 -30.48 8.35 13.76
N LEU A 137 -29.43 9.12 13.42
CA LEU A 137 -29.35 9.90 12.19
C LEU A 137 -28.96 8.99 11.01
N SER A 138 -29.25 9.44 9.79
CA SER A 138 -28.94 8.70 8.56
C SER A 138 -27.48 8.83 8.08
N HIS A 139 -26.64 9.50 8.86
CA HIS A 139 -25.30 9.88 8.44
C HIS A 139 -24.28 9.75 9.58
N PRO A 140 -23.07 9.24 9.31
CA PRO A 140 -22.06 9.08 10.35
C PRO A 140 -21.57 10.43 10.89
N MET A 141 -21.42 10.51 12.21
CA MET A 141 -20.93 11.65 12.99
C MET A 141 -19.86 11.19 13.99
N LEU A 142 -18.75 11.92 14.05
CA LEU A 142 -17.64 11.70 14.96
C LEU A 142 -17.64 12.72 16.10
N PHE A 143 -17.55 12.23 17.33
CA PHE A 143 -17.35 13.02 18.54
C PHE A 143 -15.89 12.94 18.98
N VAL A 144 -15.21 14.07 19.01
CA VAL A 144 -13.85 14.21 19.57
C VAL A 144 -13.98 14.90 20.93
N VAL A 145 -13.78 14.15 22.01
CA VAL A 145 -14.19 14.58 23.36
C VAL A 145 -12.98 14.75 24.27
N ASP A 146 -12.62 16.00 24.55
CA ASP A 146 -11.57 16.38 25.49
C ASP A 146 -12.16 16.87 26.82
N LEU A 147 -12.71 15.92 27.57
CA LEU A 147 -13.28 16.12 28.89
C LEU A 147 -12.69 15.13 29.90
N CYS A 148 -12.70 15.50 31.18
CA CYS A 148 -12.59 14.51 32.25
C CYS A 148 -13.66 13.43 32.10
N ARG A 149 -13.28 12.15 32.25
CA ARG A 149 -14.18 10.98 32.12
C ARG A 149 -14.75 10.77 30.70
N ALA A 150 -14.11 11.33 29.67
CA ALA A 150 -14.57 11.26 28.28
C ALA A 150 -14.84 9.83 27.77
N GLY A 151 -14.09 8.83 28.25
CA GLY A 151 -14.26 7.43 27.86
C GLY A 151 -15.64 6.83 28.19
N ARG A 152 -16.47 7.51 28.98
CA ARG A 152 -17.88 7.16 29.18
C ARG A 152 -18.70 7.34 27.90
N ALA A 153 -18.41 8.38 27.10
CA ALA A 153 -19.06 8.59 25.81
C ALA A 153 -18.64 7.55 24.76
N ALA A 154 -17.41 7.02 24.85
CA ALA A 154 -16.92 5.97 23.95
C ALA A 154 -17.44 4.56 24.29
N ARG A 155 -18.18 4.39 25.39
CA ARG A 155 -18.68 3.09 25.88
C ARG A 155 -20.17 3.13 26.23
N VAL A 156 -20.96 3.79 25.41
CA VAL A 156 -22.42 3.72 25.54
C VAL A 156 -22.83 2.25 25.30
N ALA A 157 -23.29 1.57 26.35
CA ALA A 157 -23.49 0.12 26.36
C ALA A 157 -24.43 -0.37 25.24
N GLN A 158 -25.38 0.48 24.83
CA GLN A 158 -26.33 0.21 23.75
C GLN A 158 -25.67 0.17 22.36
N LEU A 159 -24.61 0.95 22.14
CA LEU A 159 -23.88 0.97 20.86
C LEU A 159 -22.93 -0.20 20.71
N ALA A 160 -22.46 -0.77 21.81
CA ALA A 160 -21.56 -1.93 21.80
C ALA A 160 -22.21 -3.21 21.24
N GLN A 161 -23.53 -3.22 21.03
CA GLN A 161 -24.29 -4.35 20.47
C GLN A 161 -24.65 -4.15 18.99
N ILE A 162 -24.38 -2.97 18.43
CA ILE A 162 -24.70 -2.63 17.05
C ILE A 162 -23.50 -2.98 16.17
N PRO A 163 -23.71 -3.69 15.05
CA PRO A 163 -22.65 -3.93 14.07
C PRO A 163 -22.03 -2.63 13.53
N ASP A 164 -20.73 -2.65 13.26
CA ASP A 164 -19.98 -1.44 12.88
C ASP A 164 -20.50 -0.77 11.60
N ASP A 165 -21.02 -1.54 10.65
CA ASP A 165 -21.61 -1.06 9.38
C ASP A 165 -22.97 -0.34 9.58
N GLN A 166 -23.57 -0.48 10.76
CA GLN A 166 -24.83 0.15 11.16
C GLN A 166 -24.61 1.29 12.17
N LEU A 167 -23.37 1.55 12.58
CA LEU A 167 -23.05 2.63 13.51
C LEU A 167 -22.96 3.97 12.78
N HIS A 168 -23.74 4.94 13.28
CA HIS A 168 -23.70 6.33 12.82
C HIS A 168 -23.06 7.28 13.83
N ALA A 169 -22.76 6.83 15.06
CA ALA A 169 -22.06 7.63 16.06
C ALA A 169 -20.71 7.02 16.45
N TRP A 170 -19.65 7.82 16.31
CA TRP A 170 -18.26 7.42 16.52
C TRP A 170 -17.62 8.34 17.54
N VAL A 171 -16.76 7.82 18.43
CA VAL A 171 -16.16 8.63 19.50
C VAL A 171 -14.66 8.39 19.58
N ILE A 172 -13.89 9.48 19.72
CA ILE A 172 -12.49 9.48 20.17
C ILE A 172 -12.43 10.35 21.43
N ALA A 173 -12.08 9.76 22.56
CA ALA A 173 -12.10 10.37 23.88
C ALA A 173 -10.69 10.49 24.46
N ALA A 174 -10.42 11.63 25.08
CA ALA A 174 -9.13 11.98 25.69
C ALA A 174 -8.67 11.09 26.85
N THR A 175 -9.63 10.40 27.50
CA THR A 175 -9.38 9.67 28.74
C THR A 175 -10.26 8.44 28.89
N GLY A 176 -9.90 7.56 29.81
CA GLY A 176 -10.79 6.49 30.25
C GLY A 176 -12.02 6.99 31.02
N PRO A 177 -13.01 6.11 31.30
CA PRO A 177 -14.28 6.48 31.92
C PRO A 177 -14.18 7.15 33.30
N ASP A 178 -13.10 6.91 34.04
CA ASP A 178 -12.91 7.40 35.42
C ASP A 178 -11.60 8.19 35.60
N ARG A 179 -11.03 8.69 34.49
CA ARG A 179 -9.76 9.41 34.48
C ARG A 179 -9.97 10.87 34.13
N ALA A 180 -9.13 11.74 34.69
CA ALA A 180 -9.09 13.16 34.36
C ALA A 180 -8.33 13.40 33.04
N ALA A 181 -8.73 14.45 32.32
CA ALA A 181 -8.00 14.99 31.18
C ALA A 181 -7.01 16.05 31.68
N TYR A 182 -5.89 16.24 30.99
CA TYR A 182 -4.82 17.14 31.45
C TYR A 182 -4.41 18.12 30.33
N ASP A 183 -4.45 19.41 30.65
CA ASP A 183 -3.80 20.52 29.94
C ASP A 183 -3.95 20.55 28.41
N GLY A 184 -5.07 20.03 27.89
CA GLY A 184 -5.35 20.00 26.44
C GLY A 184 -4.38 19.13 25.63
N ALA A 185 -3.60 18.23 26.25
CA ALA A 185 -2.61 17.41 25.57
C ALA A 185 -3.25 16.51 24.49
N PHE A 186 -4.47 16.01 24.74
CA PHE A 186 -5.22 15.24 23.75
C PHE A 186 -5.60 16.09 22.54
N SER A 187 -6.28 17.21 22.73
CA SER A 187 -6.66 18.08 21.61
C SER A 187 -5.45 18.66 20.86
N THR A 188 -4.31 18.82 21.53
CA THR A 188 -3.02 19.18 20.90
C THR A 188 -2.55 18.06 19.96
N ALA A 189 -2.54 16.81 20.44
CA ALA A 189 -2.20 15.65 19.62
C ALA A 189 -3.19 15.45 18.46
N VAL A 190 -4.48 15.71 18.66
CA VAL A 190 -5.48 15.70 17.57
C VAL A 190 -5.15 16.75 16.53
N ALA A 191 -4.85 17.99 16.92
CA ALA A 191 -4.48 19.05 15.98
C ALA A 191 -3.25 18.67 15.15
N GLU A 192 -2.21 18.11 15.78
CA GLU A 192 -1.01 17.62 15.09
C GLU A 192 -1.32 16.54 14.06
N VAL A 193 -2.17 15.57 14.40
CA VAL A 193 -2.56 14.51 13.47
C VAL A 193 -3.42 15.04 12.33
N LEU A 194 -4.34 15.98 12.58
CA LEU A 194 -5.14 16.62 11.52
C LEU A 194 -4.26 17.45 10.56
N GLU A 195 -3.28 18.17 11.11
CA GLU A 195 -2.28 18.91 10.33
C GLU A 195 -1.47 17.95 9.45
N GLU A 196 -1.00 16.82 10.01
CA GLU A 196 -0.26 15.81 9.27
C GLU A 196 -1.11 15.13 8.18
N ILE A 197 -2.38 14.84 8.45
CA ILE A 197 -3.32 14.35 7.43
C ILE A 197 -3.45 15.38 6.31
N ALA A 198 -3.58 16.67 6.63
CA ALA A 198 -3.72 17.70 5.59
C ALA A 198 -2.46 17.83 4.73
N ASP A 199 -1.28 17.67 5.34
CA ASP A 199 0.00 17.86 4.67
C ASP A 199 0.39 16.65 3.80
N ASN A 200 0.10 15.41 4.25
CA ASN A 200 0.60 14.20 3.58
C ASN A 200 -0.36 12.99 3.63
N GLY A 201 -1.59 13.16 4.12
CA GLY A 201 -2.58 12.08 4.22
C GLY A 201 -2.22 11.01 5.25
N LEU A 202 -1.28 11.27 6.16
CA LEU A 202 -0.76 10.32 7.14
C LEU A 202 -0.18 9.05 6.47
N ASP A 203 0.46 9.23 5.31
CA ASP A 203 0.95 8.19 4.38
C ASP A 203 -0.11 7.27 3.78
N THR A 204 -1.39 7.64 3.88
CA THR A 204 -2.48 6.83 3.33
C THR A 204 -2.35 6.68 1.82
N SER A 205 -2.51 5.43 1.34
CA SER A 205 -2.46 5.11 -0.08
C SER A 205 -3.37 6.03 -0.92
N PRO A 206 -2.90 6.54 -2.07
CA PRO A 206 -3.72 7.32 -3.02
C PRO A 206 -4.99 6.59 -3.52
N SER A 207 -5.05 5.27 -3.36
CA SER A 207 -6.23 4.45 -3.69
C SER A 207 -7.33 4.48 -2.64
N LEU A 208 -7.08 5.05 -1.45
CA LEU A 208 -8.04 5.11 -0.36
C LEU A 208 -8.55 6.54 -0.21
N ARG A 209 -9.88 6.69 -0.17
CA ARG A 209 -10.53 8.00 -0.08
C ARG A 209 -10.40 8.66 1.29
N TYR A 210 -10.31 7.86 2.34
CA TYR A 210 -10.23 8.32 3.73
C TYR A 210 -9.07 7.65 4.45
N VAL A 211 -8.45 8.37 5.39
CA VAL A 211 -7.48 7.81 6.33
C VAL A 211 -8.20 6.86 7.29
N ARG A 212 -7.63 5.68 7.54
CA ARG A 212 -8.28 4.68 8.38
C ARG A 212 -8.31 5.08 9.86
N TRP A 213 -9.33 4.58 10.55
CA TRP A 213 -9.61 4.88 11.95
C TRP A 213 -8.47 4.48 12.91
N ASP A 214 -7.96 3.27 12.74
CA ASP A 214 -6.86 2.70 13.52
C ASP A 214 -5.57 3.50 13.33
N ARG A 215 -5.29 3.94 12.10
CA ARG A 215 -4.17 4.82 11.78
C ARG A 215 -4.24 6.15 12.55
N VAL A 216 -5.39 6.83 12.50
CA VAL A 216 -5.58 8.11 13.18
C VAL A 216 -5.49 7.95 14.70
N THR A 217 -6.20 6.97 15.27
CA THR A 217 -6.22 6.74 16.72
C THR A 217 -4.86 6.32 17.26
N SER A 218 -4.11 5.48 16.53
CA SER A 218 -2.73 5.10 16.87
C SER A 218 -1.79 6.31 16.82
N SER A 219 -1.93 7.16 15.80
CA SER A 219 -1.10 8.36 15.66
C SER A 219 -1.33 9.35 16.80
N ILE A 220 -2.58 9.57 17.20
CA ILE A 220 -2.91 10.41 18.37
C ILE A 220 -2.28 9.81 19.65
N GLN A 221 -2.41 8.49 19.85
CA GLN A 221 -1.83 7.81 21.01
C GLN A 221 -0.29 7.88 21.03
N ASN A 222 0.36 7.82 19.87
CA ASN A 222 1.81 7.94 19.74
C ASN A 222 2.29 9.35 20.15
N ARG A 223 1.64 10.42 19.68
CA ARG A 223 1.97 11.81 20.06
C ARG A 223 1.78 12.06 21.56
N LEU A 224 0.70 11.53 22.15
CA LEU A 224 0.49 11.56 23.61
C LEU A 224 1.61 10.85 24.38
N SER A 225 2.06 9.71 23.89
CA SER A 225 3.12 8.92 24.55
C SER A 225 4.48 9.63 24.45
N ALA A 226 4.76 10.29 23.32
CA ALA A 226 6.02 11.03 23.09
C ALA A 226 6.19 12.23 24.04
N THR A 227 5.09 12.86 24.48
CA THR A 227 5.12 13.96 25.46
C THR A 227 5.21 13.49 26.92
N GLY A 228 5.28 12.17 27.14
CA GLY A 228 5.28 11.58 28.48
C GLY A 228 3.90 11.61 29.17
N SER A 229 2.83 11.92 28.43
CA SER A 229 1.47 11.91 28.97
C SER A 229 1.07 10.50 29.40
N ARG A 230 0.38 10.41 30.55
CA ARG A 230 -0.25 9.16 31.02
C ARG A 230 -1.66 8.98 30.46
N GLN A 231 -2.16 9.94 29.69
CA GLN A 231 -3.46 9.82 29.03
C GLN A 231 -3.43 8.73 27.96
N LYS A 232 -4.54 8.02 27.85
CA LYS A 232 -4.75 7.01 26.80
C LYS A 232 -5.99 7.38 26.03
N VAL A 233 -5.90 7.27 24.71
CA VAL A 233 -7.04 7.42 23.81
C VAL A 233 -8.02 6.29 24.09
N HIS A 234 -9.30 6.64 24.21
CA HIS A 234 -10.39 5.68 24.27
C HIS A 234 -11.32 5.95 23.09
N SER A 235 -11.58 4.95 22.26
CA SER A 235 -12.39 5.13 21.06
C SER A 235 -13.53 4.13 20.98
N THR A 236 -14.51 4.39 20.10
CA THR A 236 -15.40 3.34 19.58
C THR A 236 -14.53 2.19 19.06
N LYS A 237 -14.91 0.96 19.40
CA LYS A 237 -14.22 -0.24 18.90
C LYS A 237 -14.65 -0.48 17.46
N VAL A 238 -13.68 -0.80 16.60
CA VAL A 238 -13.90 -1.19 15.21
C VAL A 238 -13.30 -2.58 15.03
N ASP A 239 -14.03 -3.46 14.36
CA ASP A 239 -13.50 -4.70 13.83
C ASP A 239 -12.56 -4.39 12.66
N THR A 240 -11.26 -4.35 12.95
CA THR A 240 -10.21 -4.08 11.95
C THR A 240 -10.09 -5.16 10.87
N SER A 241 -10.79 -6.30 11.03
CA SER A 241 -10.85 -7.33 9.98
C SER A 241 -11.83 -6.97 8.85
N GLN A 242 -12.67 -5.95 9.03
CA GLN A 242 -13.62 -5.50 8.01
C GLN A 242 -13.19 -4.14 7.45
N PRO A 243 -13.19 -3.96 6.12
CA PRO A 243 -12.86 -2.68 5.50
C PRO A 243 -13.99 -1.68 5.74
N LEU A 244 -13.89 -0.92 6.83
CA LEU A 244 -14.83 0.15 7.17
C LEU A 244 -14.28 1.49 6.68
N GLU A 245 -14.95 2.09 5.70
CA GLU A 245 -14.63 3.44 5.22
C GLU A 245 -15.40 4.49 6.01
N LEU A 246 -14.71 5.19 6.93
CA LEU A 246 -15.30 6.25 7.74
C LEU A 246 -15.00 7.64 7.14
N PRO A 247 -16.02 8.47 6.86
CA PRO A 247 -15.86 9.73 6.13
C PRO A 247 -15.46 10.91 7.04
N PHE A 248 -14.52 10.70 7.98
CA PHE A 248 -14.11 11.70 8.96
C PHE A 248 -12.75 12.34 8.68
N PHE A 249 -11.91 11.66 7.91
CA PHE A 249 -10.53 12.08 7.67
C PHE A 249 -10.24 11.93 6.17
N PRO A 250 -10.57 12.95 5.35
CA PRO A 250 -10.33 12.87 3.90
C PRO A 250 -8.84 12.73 3.60
N ASN A 251 -8.49 11.83 2.68
CA ASN A 251 -7.12 11.67 2.22
C ASN A 251 -6.82 12.69 1.10
N PRO A 252 -5.94 13.68 1.31
CA PRO A 252 -5.59 14.66 0.27
C PRO A 252 -4.84 14.03 -0.92
N ASN A 253 -4.23 12.86 -0.75
CA ASN A 253 -3.52 12.16 -1.82
C ASN A 253 -4.45 11.31 -2.70
N TRP A 254 -5.75 11.25 -2.38
CA TRP A 254 -6.69 10.44 -3.13
C TRP A 254 -6.81 10.93 -4.57
N THR A 255 -6.49 10.05 -5.53
CA THR A 255 -6.53 10.40 -6.96
C THR A 255 -7.91 10.19 -7.58
N GLY A 256 -8.80 9.46 -6.90
CA GLY A 256 -10.12 9.09 -7.43
C GLY A 256 -10.06 8.24 -8.69
N ASP A 257 -8.95 7.52 -8.92
CA ASP A 257 -8.85 6.57 -10.03
C ASP A 257 -9.67 5.31 -9.69
N PRO A 258 -10.85 5.11 -10.32
CA PRO A 258 -11.71 3.98 -10.00
C PRO A 258 -11.04 2.63 -10.28
N ARG A 259 -10.03 2.59 -11.15
CA ARG A 259 -9.33 1.36 -11.49
C ARG A 259 -8.32 0.96 -10.44
N LEU A 260 -7.61 1.92 -9.85
CA LEU A 260 -6.71 1.66 -8.73
C LEU A 260 -7.53 1.19 -7.52
N GLU A 261 -8.66 1.82 -7.25
CA GLU A 261 -9.61 1.36 -6.21
C GLU A 261 -10.07 -0.07 -6.47
N LEU A 262 -10.53 -0.37 -7.69
CA LEU A 262 -10.94 -1.72 -8.06
C LEU A 262 -9.79 -2.73 -7.99
N LEU A 263 -8.58 -2.37 -8.39
CA LEU A 263 -7.41 -3.24 -8.28
C LEU A 263 -7.07 -3.56 -6.82
N GLN A 264 -7.28 -2.64 -5.88
CA GLN A 264 -7.08 -2.94 -4.45
C GLN A 264 -8.07 -3.97 -3.91
N THR A 265 -9.22 -4.16 -4.58
CA THR A 265 -10.15 -5.24 -4.23
C THR A 265 -9.68 -6.63 -4.67
N VAL A 266 -8.66 -6.69 -5.55
CA VAL A 266 -8.03 -7.95 -5.96
C VAL A 266 -7.00 -8.37 -4.92
N ASP A 267 -7.02 -9.65 -4.57
CA ASP A 267 -6.12 -10.25 -3.60
C ASP A 267 -4.64 -9.96 -3.93
N ALA A 268 -3.83 -9.66 -2.90
CA ALA A 268 -2.47 -9.14 -3.09
C ALA A 268 -1.54 -10.11 -3.87
N PRO A 269 -1.60 -11.44 -3.67
CA PRO A 269 -0.94 -12.44 -4.50
C PRO A 269 -1.24 -12.37 -5.99
N VAL A 270 -2.49 -12.05 -6.34
CA VAL A 270 -2.95 -11.94 -7.72
C VAL A 270 -2.58 -10.57 -8.30
N ARG A 271 -2.81 -9.50 -7.53
CA ARG A 271 -2.50 -8.11 -7.92
C ARG A 271 -1.03 -7.90 -8.26
N ALA A 272 -0.11 -8.64 -7.64
CA ALA A 272 1.32 -8.56 -7.94
C ALA A 272 1.66 -8.83 -9.42
N PHE A 273 0.90 -9.67 -10.14
CA PHE A 273 1.15 -9.95 -11.56
C PHE A 273 0.92 -8.72 -12.46
N VAL A 274 -0.02 -7.85 -12.07
CA VAL A 274 -0.25 -6.56 -12.72
C VAL A 274 0.97 -5.64 -12.51
N ALA A 275 1.56 -5.66 -11.31
CA ALA A 275 2.72 -4.86 -10.95
C ALA A 275 3.97 -5.23 -11.76
N ASP A 276 4.16 -6.52 -12.01
CA ASP A 276 5.35 -7.05 -12.70
C ASP A 276 5.34 -6.80 -14.20
N LEU A 277 4.15 -6.68 -14.80
CA LEU A 277 4.01 -6.14 -16.15
C LEU A 277 4.35 -4.66 -16.26
N GLY A 278 4.68 -3.99 -15.14
CA GLY A 278 4.90 -2.54 -15.11
C GLY A 278 3.62 -1.76 -15.41
N ALA A 279 2.47 -2.39 -15.20
CA ALA A 279 1.19 -1.87 -15.66
C ALA A 279 0.51 -0.98 -14.61
N GLU A 280 1.03 -0.83 -13.39
CA GLU A 280 0.41 -0.04 -12.29
C GLU A 280 0.02 1.40 -12.69
N HIS A 281 0.79 2.01 -13.61
CA HIS A 281 0.45 3.29 -14.24
C HIS A 281 -0.32 3.07 -15.56
N PHE A 282 -1.47 2.40 -15.43
CA PHE A 282 -2.29 1.81 -16.50
C PHE A 282 -2.70 2.77 -17.62
N MET A 283 -2.80 4.07 -17.33
CA MET A 283 -3.37 5.04 -18.26
C MET A 283 -2.44 5.41 -19.43
N ASP A 284 -1.12 5.20 -19.32
CA ASP A 284 -0.17 5.58 -20.38
C ASP A 284 0.80 4.47 -20.83
N ARG A 285 1.00 3.39 -20.06
CA ARG A 285 2.23 2.56 -20.16
C ARG A 285 2.08 1.08 -20.54
N VAL A 286 0.86 0.53 -20.66
CA VAL A 286 0.69 -0.90 -21.04
C VAL A 286 1.33 -1.20 -22.41
N ARG A 287 1.55 -0.18 -23.25
CA ARG A 287 2.09 -0.32 -24.62
C ARG A 287 3.54 -0.82 -24.70
N ASP A 288 4.37 -0.63 -23.67
CA ASP A 288 5.83 -0.63 -23.85
C ASP A 288 6.63 -1.62 -22.99
N HIS A 289 5.96 -2.41 -22.13
CA HIS A 289 6.65 -3.13 -21.05
C HIS A 289 6.89 -4.62 -21.30
N PHE A 290 6.14 -5.25 -22.21
CA PHE A 290 6.34 -6.66 -22.56
C PHE A 290 6.59 -6.81 -24.06
N VAL A 291 7.84 -7.10 -24.42
CA VAL A 291 8.28 -7.35 -25.81
C VAL A 291 9.03 -8.68 -25.83
N GLY A 292 8.83 -9.46 -26.89
CA GLY A 292 9.45 -10.76 -27.06
C GLY A 292 8.68 -11.89 -26.38
N ARG A 293 9.34 -13.05 -26.27
CA ARG A 293 8.75 -14.30 -25.73
C ARG A 293 7.51 -14.82 -26.46
N ARG A 294 7.41 -14.47 -27.75
CA ARG A 294 6.28 -14.81 -28.63
C ARG A 294 6.05 -16.33 -28.67
N LEU A 295 7.11 -17.09 -28.88
CA LEU A 295 7.04 -18.55 -28.96
C LEU A 295 6.59 -19.18 -27.64
N GLN A 296 7.08 -18.68 -26.51
CA GLN A 296 6.73 -19.18 -25.19
C GLN A 296 5.26 -18.87 -24.85
N LEU A 297 4.75 -17.69 -25.23
CA LEU A 297 3.33 -17.38 -25.11
C LEU A 297 2.46 -18.29 -25.99
N MET A 298 2.88 -18.56 -27.24
CA MET A 298 2.17 -19.46 -28.16
C MET A 298 2.17 -20.93 -27.71
N ASP A 299 3.11 -21.33 -26.86
CA ASP A 299 3.14 -22.67 -26.25
C ASP A 299 2.30 -22.72 -24.96
N LEU A 300 2.48 -21.74 -24.06
CA LEU A 300 1.84 -21.77 -22.74
C LEU A 300 0.35 -21.39 -22.77
N ALA A 301 -0.07 -20.44 -23.61
CA ALA A 301 -1.47 -20.03 -23.64
C ALA A 301 -2.42 -21.17 -24.07
N PRO A 302 -2.17 -21.94 -25.15
CA PRO A 302 -2.99 -23.10 -25.48
C PRO A 302 -3.00 -24.18 -24.40
N TRP A 303 -1.87 -24.39 -23.71
CA TRP A 303 -1.80 -25.34 -22.61
C TRP A 303 -2.66 -24.93 -21.40
N LEU A 304 -2.75 -23.63 -21.10
CA LEU A 304 -3.65 -23.11 -20.07
C LEU A 304 -5.13 -23.30 -20.44
N ASP A 305 -5.45 -23.25 -21.72
CA ASP A 305 -6.81 -23.40 -22.25
C ASP A 305 -7.24 -24.87 -22.39
N ASP A 306 -6.29 -25.80 -22.51
CA ASP A 306 -6.57 -27.23 -22.69
C ASP A 306 -7.01 -27.90 -21.38
N ALA A 307 -8.31 -28.13 -21.23
CA ALA A 307 -8.90 -28.81 -20.08
C ALA A 307 -8.53 -30.30 -19.97
N SER A 308 -7.98 -30.90 -21.03
CA SER A 308 -7.43 -32.26 -21.02
C SER A 308 -5.94 -32.29 -20.67
N ALA A 309 -5.25 -31.15 -20.81
CA ALA A 309 -3.91 -31.00 -20.28
C ALA A 309 -3.95 -31.13 -18.76
N GLY A 310 -2.92 -31.77 -18.20
CA GLY A 310 -2.77 -31.96 -16.77
C GLY A 310 -1.31 -31.92 -16.38
N GLY A 311 -1.05 -31.76 -15.09
CA GLY A 311 0.27 -31.94 -14.52
C GLY A 311 1.05 -30.64 -14.36
N LEU A 312 2.37 -30.77 -14.30
CA LEU A 312 3.30 -29.72 -13.95
C LEU A 312 4.03 -29.21 -15.20
N ARG A 313 4.00 -27.91 -15.42
CA ARG A 313 4.94 -27.17 -16.25
C ARG A 313 5.78 -26.24 -15.37
N VAL A 314 7.07 -26.16 -15.66
CA VAL A 314 7.98 -25.26 -14.93
C VAL A 314 8.64 -24.31 -15.90
N VAL A 315 8.58 -23.01 -15.61
CA VAL A 315 9.31 -21.97 -16.33
C VAL A 315 10.52 -21.56 -15.49
N THR A 316 11.72 -21.73 -16.05
CA THR A 316 12.96 -21.37 -15.37
C THR A 316 13.84 -20.45 -16.21
N GLY A 317 14.93 -19.96 -15.61
CA GLY A 317 15.88 -19.06 -16.23
C GLY A 317 16.48 -18.04 -15.25
N ALA A 318 17.46 -17.28 -15.73
CA ALA A 318 18.19 -16.29 -14.96
C ALA A 318 17.31 -15.19 -14.35
N PRO A 319 17.77 -14.48 -13.30
CA PRO A 319 17.11 -13.26 -12.81
C PRO A 319 16.91 -12.28 -13.96
N GLY A 320 15.73 -11.64 -14.08
CA GLY A 320 15.47 -10.68 -15.15
C GLY A 320 15.33 -11.25 -16.57
N SER A 321 15.26 -12.57 -16.75
CA SER A 321 15.02 -13.21 -18.07
C SER A 321 13.59 -12.99 -18.60
N GLY A 322 12.70 -12.44 -17.79
CA GLY A 322 11.30 -12.15 -18.15
C GLY A 322 10.28 -13.19 -17.69
N LYS A 323 10.62 -14.10 -16.76
CA LYS A 323 9.70 -15.11 -16.20
C LYS A 323 8.41 -14.49 -15.66
N SER A 324 8.52 -13.57 -14.71
CA SER A 324 7.36 -12.94 -14.08
C SER A 324 6.54 -12.10 -15.05
N ALA A 325 7.20 -11.50 -16.05
CA ALA A 325 6.49 -10.77 -17.09
C ALA A 325 5.73 -11.72 -18.04
N LEU A 326 6.31 -12.88 -18.38
CA LEU A 326 5.65 -13.92 -19.17
C LEU A 326 4.44 -14.51 -18.43
N LEU A 327 4.62 -14.90 -17.17
CA LEU A 327 3.55 -15.44 -16.33
C LEU A 327 2.48 -14.38 -16.03
N GLY A 328 2.89 -13.14 -15.77
CA GLY A 328 2.00 -12.00 -15.60
C GLY A 328 1.16 -11.70 -16.84
N ALA A 329 1.72 -11.83 -18.04
CA ALA A 329 0.98 -11.67 -19.29
C ALA A 329 -0.13 -12.74 -19.42
N LEU A 330 0.18 -14.00 -19.10
CA LEU A 330 -0.80 -15.10 -19.10
C LEU A 330 -1.90 -14.89 -18.06
N VAL A 331 -1.53 -14.54 -16.82
CA VAL A 331 -2.46 -14.29 -15.72
C VAL A 331 -3.36 -13.08 -16.01
N CYS A 332 -2.81 -11.97 -16.52
CA CYS A 332 -3.61 -10.79 -16.87
C CYS A 332 -4.56 -11.02 -18.05
N CYS A 333 -4.33 -12.07 -18.85
CA CYS A 333 -5.22 -12.47 -19.94
C CYS A 333 -6.30 -13.48 -19.54
N GLY A 334 -6.01 -14.34 -18.55
CA GLY A 334 -6.88 -15.46 -18.16
C GLY A 334 -7.63 -15.29 -16.85
N HIS A 335 -7.09 -14.55 -15.87
CA HIS A 335 -7.63 -14.48 -14.51
C HIS A 335 -8.86 -13.57 -14.42
N GLN A 336 -9.99 -14.09 -13.95
CA GLN A 336 -11.27 -13.36 -14.01
C GLN A 336 -11.27 -12.03 -13.25
N GLU A 337 -10.70 -11.99 -12.04
CA GLU A 337 -10.67 -10.75 -11.26
C GLU A 337 -9.84 -9.65 -11.93
N ILE A 338 -8.68 -10.00 -12.50
CA ILE A 338 -7.85 -9.05 -13.24
C ILE A 338 -8.59 -8.58 -14.50
N LEU A 339 -9.27 -9.48 -15.22
CA LEU A 339 -10.06 -9.11 -16.39
C LEU A 339 -11.22 -8.18 -16.06
N ARG A 340 -11.80 -8.28 -14.86
CA ARG A 340 -12.86 -7.37 -14.39
C ARG A 340 -12.34 -5.95 -14.17
N VAL A 341 -11.13 -5.80 -13.60
CA VAL A 341 -10.58 -4.49 -13.18
C VAL A 341 -9.65 -3.86 -14.23
N ALA A 342 -8.97 -4.68 -15.04
CA ALA A 342 -7.98 -4.28 -16.03
C ALA A 342 -8.15 -4.96 -17.41
N PRO A 343 -9.36 -4.94 -18.03
CA PRO A 343 -9.62 -5.59 -19.33
C PRO A 343 -8.76 -5.07 -20.50
N ASP A 344 -8.21 -3.85 -20.38
CA ASP A 344 -7.43 -3.21 -21.44
C ASP A 344 -6.06 -3.89 -21.63
N ILE A 345 -5.49 -4.52 -20.60
CA ILE A 345 -4.25 -5.31 -20.70
C ILE A 345 -4.44 -6.42 -21.72
N ARG A 346 -5.49 -7.23 -21.53
CA ARG A 346 -5.82 -8.33 -22.45
C ARG A 346 -6.06 -7.83 -23.86
N ARG A 347 -6.82 -6.73 -24.02
CA ARG A 347 -7.08 -6.14 -25.34
C ARG A 347 -5.78 -5.74 -26.05
N HIS A 348 -4.84 -5.18 -25.31
CA HIS A 348 -3.55 -4.79 -25.84
C HIS A 348 -2.69 -5.99 -26.25
N LEU A 349 -2.53 -6.97 -25.36
CA LEU A 349 -1.76 -8.19 -25.65
C LEU A 349 -2.37 -8.96 -26.83
N ALA A 350 -3.69 -9.07 -26.90
CA ALA A 350 -4.39 -9.72 -28.01
C ALA A 350 -4.20 -8.98 -29.34
N ALA A 351 -4.04 -7.65 -29.33
CA ALA A 351 -3.79 -6.88 -30.55
C ALA A 351 -2.38 -7.11 -31.11
N GLN A 352 -1.40 -7.43 -30.24
CA GLN A 352 -0.03 -7.73 -30.65
C GLN A 352 0.14 -9.20 -31.03
N GLN A 353 -0.46 -10.11 -30.25
CA GLN A 353 -0.24 -11.54 -30.37
C GLN A 353 -1.49 -12.36 -29.98
N PRO A 354 -2.49 -12.48 -30.88
CA PRO A 354 -3.74 -13.19 -30.59
C PRO A 354 -3.54 -14.63 -30.11
N ASP A 355 -2.62 -15.36 -30.74
CA ASP A 355 -2.36 -16.79 -30.43
C ASP A 355 -1.54 -16.99 -29.13
N GLY A 356 -1.07 -15.91 -28.51
CA GLY A 356 -0.32 -15.92 -27.24
C GLY A 356 -1.15 -15.50 -26.03
N VAL A 357 -2.47 -15.37 -26.19
CA VAL A 357 -3.38 -14.87 -25.14
C VAL A 357 -4.25 -16.01 -24.63
N ALA A 358 -4.11 -16.32 -23.34
CA ALA A 358 -4.96 -17.30 -22.68
C ALA A 358 -6.43 -16.87 -22.69
N SER A 359 -7.33 -17.85 -22.76
CA SER A 359 -8.77 -17.62 -22.63
C SER A 359 -9.13 -17.29 -21.17
N PRO A 360 -10.16 -16.45 -20.95
CA PRO A 360 -10.69 -16.23 -19.59
C PRO A 360 -11.08 -17.55 -18.93
N ASN A 361 -10.55 -17.83 -17.75
CA ASN A 361 -10.74 -19.09 -17.04
C ASN A 361 -11.20 -18.85 -15.58
N PRO A 362 -12.45 -19.22 -15.21
CA PRO A 362 -12.97 -19.05 -13.84
C PRO A 362 -12.22 -19.87 -12.78
N MET A 363 -11.48 -20.90 -13.18
CA MET A 363 -10.76 -21.79 -12.27
C MET A 363 -9.25 -21.56 -12.30
N LEU A 364 -8.80 -20.47 -12.92
CA LEU A 364 -7.40 -20.06 -12.89
C LEU A 364 -7.14 -19.24 -11.62
N ALA A 365 -6.44 -19.87 -10.68
CA ALA A 365 -5.83 -19.19 -9.55
C ALA A 365 -4.40 -18.76 -9.91
N ALA A 366 -3.96 -17.66 -9.32
CA ALA A 366 -2.62 -17.12 -9.50
C ALA A 366 -2.01 -16.73 -8.15
N ILE A 367 -0.77 -17.14 -7.93
CA ILE A 367 0.02 -16.81 -6.75
C ILE A 367 1.38 -16.30 -7.22
N HIS A 368 1.69 -15.05 -6.93
CA HIS A 368 3.08 -14.62 -6.91
C HIS A 368 3.64 -14.96 -5.52
N ALA A 369 4.70 -15.74 -5.38
CA ALA A 369 5.07 -16.30 -4.06
C ALA A 369 6.05 -15.43 -3.26
N ARG A 370 6.57 -14.34 -3.86
CA ARG A 370 7.59 -13.50 -3.22
C ARG A 370 7.18 -13.01 -1.84
N ASN A 371 8.05 -13.28 -0.85
CA ASN A 371 7.87 -12.99 0.58
C ASN A 371 6.50 -13.45 1.12
N ARG A 372 6.04 -14.62 0.71
CA ARG A 372 4.81 -15.25 1.22
C ARG A 372 5.14 -16.63 1.74
N ASP A 373 4.48 -16.98 2.83
CA ASP A 373 4.54 -18.31 3.44
C ASP A 373 3.38 -19.20 2.98
N LEU A 374 3.36 -20.44 3.46
CA LEU A 374 2.33 -21.42 3.11
C LEU A 374 0.93 -20.99 3.54
N ASP A 375 0.77 -20.33 4.67
CA ASP A 375 -0.54 -19.98 5.24
C ASP A 375 -1.21 -18.87 4.43
N VAL A 376 -0.45 -17.85 4.02
CA VAL A 376 -0.91 -16.79 3.12
C VAL A 376 -1.29 -17.37 1.77
N VAL A 377 -0.46 -18.28 1.23
CA VAL A 377 -0.72 -18.93 -0.05
C VAL A 377 -2.00 -19.78 -0.01
N LEU A 378 -2.18 -20.60 1.03
CA LEU A 378 -3.37 -21.46 1.16
C LEU A 378 -4.65 -20.63 1.28
N THR A 379 -4.63 -19.58 2.10
CA THR A 379 -5.76 -18.66 2.27
C THR A 379 -6.16 -17.99 0.96
N SER A 380 -5.18 -17.56 0.17
CA SER A 380 -5.40 -16.97 -1.16
C SER A 380 -6.01 -17.98 -2.13
N LEU A 381 -5.49 -19.21 -2.17
CA LEU A 381 -6.00 -20.27 -3.05
C LEU A 381 -7.43 -20.68 -2.73
N THR A 382 -7.78 -20.82 -1.44
CA THR A 382 -9.14 -21.21 -1.03
C THR A 382 -10.15 -20.12 -1.36
N THR A 383 -9.74 -18.85 -1.22
CA THR A 383 -10.53 -17.69 -1.64
C THR A 383 -10.74 -17.68 -3.16
N GLN A 384 -9.66 -17.78 -3.94
CA GLN A 384 -9.71 -17.72 -5.41
C GLN A 384 -10.53 -18.85 -6.04
N TRP A 385 -10.45 -20.07 -5.49
CA TRP A 385 -11.24 -21.21 -5.95
C TRP A 385 -12.64 -21.30 -5.31
N GLY A 386 -13.01 -20.35 -4.44
CA GLY A 386 -14.33 -20.32 -3.80
C GLY A 386 -14.60 -21.52 -2.88
N LEU A 387 -13.55 -22.04 -2.24
CA LEU A 387 -13.64 -23.20 -1.33
C LEU A 387 -14.12 -22.80 0.08
N ASP A 388 -14.04 -21.51 0.41
CA ASP A 388 -14.57 -20.96 1.65
C ASP A 388 -16.07 -20.63 1.50
N THR A 389 -16.94 -21.50 2.04
CA THR A 389 -18.39 -21.33 1.96
C THR A 389 -18.87 -20.22 2.93
N PRO A 390 -19.68 -19.23 2.48
CA PRO A 390 -20.27 -18.25 3.39
C PRO A 390 -21.08 -18.93 4.50
N GLY A 391 -20.69 -18.71 5.76
CA GLY A 391 -21.36 -19.26 6.95
C GLY A 391 -20.71 -20.51 7.57
N SER A 392 -19.67 -21.08 6.96
CA SER A 392 -18.85 -22.15 7.54
C SER A 392 -17.41 -21.66 7.63
N ARG A 393 -17.10 -20.79 8.60
CA ARG A 393 -15.68 -20.56 8.95
C ARG A 393 -15.17 -21.85 9.57
N ARG A 394 -14.28 -22.55 8.88
CA ARG A 394 -13.48 -23.61 9.51
C ARG A 394 -12.81 -22.99 10.74
N THR A 395 -12.93 -23.66 11.88
CA THR A 395 -12.23 -23.27 13.11
C THR A 395 -10.74 -23.56 13.06
N GLU A 396 -10.33 -24.46 12.18
CA GLU A 396 -8.94 -24.86 11.96
C GLU A 396 -8.41 -24.27 10.65
N PRO A 397 -7.12 -23.88 10.59
CA PRO A 397 -6.49 -23.38 9.39
C PRO A 397 -6.46 -24.45 8.29
N TRP A 398 -6.52 -24.02 7.04
CA TRP A 398 -6.40 -24.92 5.89
C TRP A 398 -5.06 -25.64 5.87
N THR A 399 -5.08 -26.93 5.54
CA THR A 399 -3.89 -27.72 5.24
C THR A 399 -3.85 -28.10 3.76
N VAL A 400 -2.68 -28.47 3.23
CA VAL A 400 -2.57 -28.94 1.84
C VAL A 400 -3.40 -30.20 1.57
N PRO A 401 -3.47 -31.21 2.47
CA PRO A 401 -4.40 -32.32 2.30
C PRO A 401 -5.85 -31.88 2.18
N ASP A 402 -6.31 -30.93 3.01
CA ASP A 402 -7.68 -30.40 2.90
C ASP A 402 -7.91 -29.73 1.55
N LEU A 403 -6.93 -28.94 1.08
CA LEU A 403 -7.00 -28.28 -0.22
C LEU A 403 -7.16 -29.33 -1.32
N ILE A 404 -6.30 -30.34 -1.36
CA ILE A 404 -6.38 -31.43 -2.35
C ILE A 404 -7.76 -32.08 -2.30
N GLU A 405 -8.23 -32.46 -1.11
CA GLU A 405 -9.56 -33.07 -0.93
C GLU A 405 -10.69 -32.20 -1.48
N ALA A 406 -10.61 -30.89 -1.28
CA ALA A 406 -11.59 -29.92 -1.78
C ALA A 406 -11.52 -29.70 -3.30
N LEU A 407 -10.36 -29.90 -3.94
CA LEU A 407 -10.19 -29.79 -5.40
C LEU A 407 -10.68 -31.03 -6.16
N LEU A 408 -10.59 -32.22 -5.57
CA LEU A 408 -11.01 -33.48 -6.20
C LEU A 408 -12.48 -33.50 -6.71
N PRO A 409 -13.48 -32.92 -6.00
CA PRO A 409 -14.87 -32.91 -6.46
C PRO A 409 -15.22 -31.78 -7.43
N LEU A 410 -14.31 -30.83 -7.72
CA LEU A 410 -14.61 -29.71 -8.64
C LEU A 410 -14.96 -30.23 -10.05
N PRO A 411 -15.88 -29.61 -10.80
CA PRO A 411 -16.34 -30.16 -12.09
C PRO A 411 -15.22 -30.28 -13.13
N ASP A 412 -14.29 -29.31 -13.15
CA ASP A 412 -13.15 -29.27 -14.06
C ASP A 412 -11.82 -29.26 -13.29
N VAL A 413 -10.70 -29.41 -14.01
CA VAL A 413 -9.36 -29.38 -13.44
C VAL A 413 -8.91 -27.92 -13.28
N PRO A 414 -8.78 -27.40 -12.04
CA PRO A 414 -8.33 -26.04 -11.78
C PRO A 414 -6.91 -25.81 -12.28
N VAL A 415 -6.59 -24.55 -12.54
CA VAL A 415 -5.25 -24.11 -12.95
C VAL A 415 -4.65 -23.27 -11.84
N LEU A 416 -3.37 -23.49 -11.55
CA LEU A 416 -2.58 -22.65 -10.67
C LEU A 416 -1.35 -22.14 -11.42
N VAL A 417 -1.27 -20.82 -11.58
CA VAL A 417 -0.03 -20.13 -11.96
C VAL A 417 0.69 -19.70 -10.69
N PHE A 418 1.89 -20.23 -10.45
CA PHE A 418 2.66 -19.99 -9.24
C PHE A 418 4.03 -19.40 -9.60
N ASP A 419 4.20 -18.08 -9.46
CA ASP A 419 5.45 -17.40 -9.83
C ASP A 419 6.34 -17.11 -8.61
N ALA A 420 7.62 -16.82 -8.87
CA ALA A 420 8.60 -16.37 -7.89
C ALA A 420 8.75 -17.31 -6.68
N LEU A 421 8.65 -18.62 -6.88
CA LEU A 421 8.86 -19.62 -5.82
C LEU A 421 10.18 -19.40 -5.10
N ASP A 422 11.23 -19.04 -5.83
CA ASP A 422 12.57 -18.81 -5.28
C ASP A 422 12.71 -17.56 -4.40
N GLU A 423 11.71 -16.68 -4.42
CA GLU A 423 11.66 -15.44 -3.64
C GLU A 423 10.65 -15.51 -2.49
N ALA A 424 10.03 -16.68 -2.25
CA ALA A 424 9.14 -16.90 -1.12
C ALA A 424 9.86 -16.90 0.24
N ASP A 425 9.10 -16.81 1.33
CA ASP A 425 9.69 -16.81 2.69
C ASP A 425 10.31 -18.17 3.03
N ASP A 426 9.62 -19.27 2.70
CA ASP A 426 10.16 -20.62 2.73
C ASP A 426 9.91 -21.36 1.40
N PRO A 427 10.79 -21.16 0.39
CA PRO A 427 10.65 -21.78 -0.92
C PRO A 427 10.67 -23.31 -0.89
N ALA A 428 11.41 -23.91 0.05
CA ALA A 428 11.55 -25.35 0.13
C ALA A 428 10.27 -25.97 0.72
N ASP A 429 9.72 -25.37 1.76
CA ASP A 429 8.45 -25.80 2.37
C ASP A 429 7.30 -25.72 1.37
N LEU A 430 7.17 -24.60 0.63
CA LEU A 430 6.15 -24.45 -0.42
C LEU A 430 6.31 -25.49 -1.54
N MET A 431 7.53 -25.75 -1.98
CA MET A 431 7.76 -26.78 -3.00
C MET A 431 7.36 -28.18 -2.49
N GLN A 432 7.82 -28.56 -1.30
CA GLN A 432 7.67 -29.91 -0.76
C GLN A 432 6.27 -30.20 -0.26
N ARG A 433 5.62 -29.24 0.40
CA ARG A 433 4.32 -29.45 1.03
C ARG A 433 3.15 -29.09 0.14
N LEU A 434 3.31 -28.16 -0.81
CA LEU A 434 2.22 -27.70 -1.68
C LEU A 434 2.40 -28.16 -3.13
N LEU A 435 3.46 -27.72 -3.81
CA LEU A 435 3.57 -27.88 -5.27
C LEU A 435 3.77 -29.34 -5.70
N LEU A 436 4.67 -30.08 -5.04
CA LEU A 436 4.89 -31.50 -5.35
C LEU A 436 3.63 -32.34 -5.05
N PRO A 437 3.00 -32.25 -3.87
CA PRO A 437 1.76 -32.98 -3.59
C PRO A 437 0.62 -32.65 -4.56
N LEU A 438 0.43 -31.38 -4.94
CA LEU A 438 -0.58 -30.99 -5.94
C LEU A 438 -0.27 -31.59 -7.32
N SER A 439 1.01 -31.66 -7.71
CA SER A 439 1.43 -32.22 -9.00
C SER A 439 1.21 -33.74 -9.09
N GLU A 440 1.31 -34.41 -7.95
CA GLU A 440 1.19 -35.87 -7.85
C GLU A 440 -0.26 -36.31 -7.66
N ALA A 441 -1.11 -35.49 -7.04
CA ALA A 441 -2.51 -35.81 -6.78
C ALA A 441 -3.29 -36.13 -8.07
N VAL A 442 -4.03 -37.24 -8.02
CA VAL A 442 -4.82 -37.77 -9.15
C VAL A 442 -6.28 -37.87 -8.74
N ARG A 443 -7.16 -37.47 -9.65
CA ARG A 443 -8.61 -37.53 -9.51
C ARG A 443 -9.13 -38.96 -9.73
N PRO A 444 -10.35 -39.29 -9.26
CA PRO A 444 -10.93 -40.63 -9.49
C PRO A 444 -11.06 -41.03 -10.95
N ASP A 445 -11.13 -40.07 -11.87
CA ASP A 445 -11.21 -40.28 -13.32
C ASP A 445 -9.83 -40.43 -14.00
N GLY A 446 -8.74 -40.45 -13.22
CA GLY A 446 -7.37 -40.59 -13.71
C GLY A 446 -6.71 -39.28 -14.16
N ARG A 447 -7.44 -38.15 -14.20
CA ARG A 447 -6.85 -36.83 -14.50
C ARG A 447 -6.08 -36.28 -13.30
N ARG A 448 -5.19 -35.31 -13.54
CA ARG A 448 -4.47 -34.62 -12.46
C ARG A 448 -5.42 -33.75 -11.63
N CYS A 449 -5.12 -33.59 -10.35
CA CYS A 449 -5.92 -32.76 -9.43
C CYS A 449 -5.94 -31.29 -9.85
N ALA A 450 -4.79 -30.78 -10.30
CA ALA A 450 -4.63 -29.43 -10.82
C ALA A 450 -3.65 -29.39 -12.01
N ARG A 451 -3.74 -28.33 -12.82
CA ARG A 451 -2.72 -27.91 -13.78
C ARG A 451 -1.83 -26.88 -13.12
N LEU A 452 -0.52 -27.15 -13.04
CA LEU A 452 0.42 -26.28 -12.34
C LEU A 452 1.40 -25.66 -13.34
N LEU A 453 1.47 -24.33 -13.37
CA LEU A 453 2.50 -23.58 -14.09
C LEU A 453 3.36 -22.83 -13.08
N VAL A 454 4.59 -23.31 -12.86
CA VAL A 454 5.45 -22.79 -11.79
C VAL A 454 6.63 -22.01 -12.36
N GLY A 455 6.79 -20.75 -11.95
CA GLY A 455 7.96 -19.92 -12.20
C GLY A 455 8.97 -20.04 -11.06
N THR A 456 10.19 -20.46 -11.35
CA THR A 456 11.28 -20.51 -10.37
C THR A 456 12.66 -20.36 -11.01
N ARG A 457 13.65 -19.87 -10.26
CA ARG A 457 15.06 -19.90 -10.68
C ARG A 457 15.64 -21.33 -10.60
N ARG A 458 16.72 -21.56 -11.35
CA ARG A 458 17.55 -22.77 -11.20
C ARG A 458 18.20 -22.78 -9.82
N GLY A 459 18.31 -23.95 -9.20
CA GLY A 459 19.05 -24.13 -7.94
C GLY A 459 18.84 -25.52 -7.35
N GLU A 460 19.84 -26.04 -6.63
CA GLU A 460 19.85 -27.39 -6.04
C GLU A 460 18.60 -27.66 -5.18
N ARG A 461 18.14 -26.64 -4.45
CA ARG A 461 16.94 -26.73 -3.61
C ARG A 461 15.64 -26.97 -4.39
N PHE A 462 15.60 -26.67 -5.69
CA PHE A 462 14.44 -26.87 -6.57
C PHE A 462 14.61 -28.04 -7.53
N GLU A 463 15.72 -28.77 -7.43
CA GLU A 463 16.03 -29.90 -8.30
C GLU A 463 14.91 -30.95 -8.35
N PRO A 464 14.20 -31.31 -7.26
CA PRO A 464 13.06 -32.24 -7.35
C PRO A 464 11.96 -31.77 -8.31
N LEU A 465 11.61 -30.48 -8.28
CA LEU A 465 10.58 -29.90 -9.15
C LEU A 465 11.07 -29.79 -10.60
N LEU A 466 12.33 -29.37 -10.80
CA LEU A 466 12.95 -29.23 -12.12
C LEU A 466 13.13 -30.59 -12.81
N GLN A 467 13.59 -31.61 -12.08
CA GLN A 467 13.72 -32.98 -12.59
C GLN A 467 12.36 -33.58 -12.94
N LEU A 468 11.34 -33.36 -12.11
CA LEU A 468 9.99 -33.83 -12.39
C LEU A 468 9.47 -33.25 -13.71
N ALA A 469 9.61 -31.94 -13.91
CA ALA A 469 9.20 -31.28 -15.16
C ALA A 469 10.06 -31.73 -16.36
N ALA A 470 11.38 -31.84 -16.20
CA ALA A 470 12.28 -32.31 -17.26
C ALA A 470 11.95 -33.75 -17.69
N SER A 471 11.60 -34.63 -16.74
CA SER A 471 11.22 -36.02 -17.04
C SER A 471 9.92 -36.15 -17.83
N GLN A 472 9.09 -35.10 -17.80
CA GLN A 472 7.81 -35.01 -18.49
C GLN A 472 7.87 -34.16 -19.77
N ASP A 473 9.06 -33.66 -20.14
CA ASP A 473 9.25 -32.71 -21.25
C ASP A 473 8.41 -31.42 -21.07
N THR A 474 8.26 -30.97 -19.82
CA THR A 474 7.46 -29.79 -19.43
C THR A 474 8.26 -28.68 -18.77
N LEU A 475 9.59 -28.76 -18.83
CA LEU A 475 10.51 -27.72 -18.36
C LEU A 475 10.81 -26.72 -19.50
N LEU A 476 10.35 -25.49 -19.34
CA LEU A 476 10.64 -24.39 -20.25
C LEU A 476 11.76 -23.51 -19.69
N ASP A 477 12.91 -23.49 -20.35
CA ASP A 477 14.05 -22.66 -19.94
C ASP A 477 14.15 -21.37 -20.77
N LEU A 478 13.99 -20.23 -20.10
CA LEU A 478 14.04 -18.92 -20.77
C LEU A 478 15.47 -18.47 -21.13
N ASP A 479 16.50 -19.17 -20.65
CA ASP A 479 17.91 -18.89 -20.98
C ASP A 479 18.36 -19.61 -22.26
N ASP A 480 17.57 -20.56 -22.78
CA ASP A 480 17.93 -21.37 -23.95
C ASP A 480 17.46 -20.75 -25.29
N VAL A 481 17.18 -19.45 -25.29
CA VAL A 481 16.83 -18.69 -26.50
C VAL A 481 18.07 -18.38 -27.34
N PRO A 482 18.00 -18.50 -28.68
CA PRO A 482 19.11 -18.11 -29.56
C PRO A 482 19.55 -16.66 -29.33
N ASP A 483 20.87 -16.42 -29.27
CA ASP A 483 21.43 -15.09 -28.96
C ASP A 483 20.97 -14.01 -29.96
N ASP A 484 20.69 -14.40 -31.21
CA ASP A 484 20.21 -13.49 -32.25
C ASP A 484 18.76 -13.06 -32.02
N GLU A 485 17.89 -13.97 -31.53
CA GLU A 485 16.50 -13.68 -31.17
C GLU A 485 16.46 -12.77 -29.94
N LEU A 486 17.21 -13.13 -28.87
CA LEU A 486 17.31 -12.31 -27.67
C LEU A 486 17.83 -10.90 -27.96
N ARG A 487 18.81 -10.78 -28.86
CA ARG A 487 19.36 -9.48 -29.27
C ARG A 487 18.38 -8.66 -30.09
N ALA A 488 17.60 -9.30 -30.97
CA ALA A 488 16.57 -8.63 -31.75
C ALA A 488 15.47 -8.08 -30.83
N ASP A 489 14.93 -8.91 -29.93
CA ASP A 489 13.88 -8.52 -28.98
C ASP A 489 14.34 -7.38 -28.07
N LEU A 490 15.58 -7.44 -27.57
CA LEU A 490 16.14 -6.41 -26.71
C LEU A 490 16.37 -5.08 -27.44
N ALA A 491 16.80 -5.13 -28.70
CA ALA A 491 16.95 -3.94 -29.54
C ALA A 491 15.60 -3.32 -29.89
N GLU A 492 14.56 -4.13 -30.11
CA GLU A 492 13.19 -3.67 -30.32
C GLU A 492 12.65 -2.99 -29.06
N HIS A 493 12.75 -3.65 -27.91
CA HIS A 493 12.34 -3.12 -26.61
C HIS A 493 12.96 -1.74 -26.34
N LEU A 494 14.30 -1.62 -26.45
CA LEU A 494 14.98 -0.34 -26.26
C LEU A 494 14.58 0.70 -27.31
N SER A 495 14.36 0.30 -28.57
CA SER A 495 13.94 1.23 -29.62
C SER A 495 12.56 1.82 -29.34
N LEU A 496 11.62 1.01 -28.85
CA LEU A 496 10.29 1.47 -28.44
C LEU A 496 10.40 2.45 -27.27
N ARG A 497 11.12 2.07 -26.21
CA ARG A 497 11.36 2.93 -25.03
C ARG A 497 12.00 4.27 -25.40
N LEU A 498 13.03 4.25 -26.25
CA LEU A 498 13.69 5.48 -26.71
C LEU A 498 12.75 6.35 -27.55
N ALA A 499 11.82 5.77 -28.33
CA ALA A 499 10.89 6.57 -29.12
C ALA A 499 9.92 7.40 -28.27
N GLU A 500 9.73 7.04 -27.00
CA GLU A 500 8.90 7.79 -26.04
C GLU A 500 9.65 8.94 -25.36
N LEU A 501 10.98 8.86 -25.31
CA LEU A 501 11.78 9.88 -24.65
C LEU A 501 11.79 11.17 -25.50
N PRO A 502 11.50 12.35 -24.91
CA PRO A 502 11.45 13.62 -25.65
C PRO A 502 12.70 13.89 -26.48
N SER A 503 13.89 13.54 -25.97
CA SER A 503 15.18 13.75 -26.65
C SER A 503 15.43 12.81 -27.85
N TYR A 504 14.64 11.75 -28.01
CA TYR A 504 14.84 10.69 -29.01
C TYR A 504 13.61 10.45 -29.92
N SER A 505 12.47 11.06 -29.59
CA SER A 505 11.18 10.83 -30.25
C SER A 505 11.10 11.38 -31.68
N ALA A 506 11.82 12.48 -31.97
CA ALA A 506 11.81 13.12 -33.27
C ALA A 506 12.21 12.16 -34.41
N ALA A 507 11.63 12.35 -35.60
CA ALA A 507 11.93 11.51 -36.77
C ALA A 507 13.42 11.55 -37.15
N ALA A 508 14.07 12.72 -37.00
CA ALA A 508 15.50 12.90 -37.26
C ALA A 508 16.40 12.08 -36.31
N GLN A 509 15.91 11.75 -35.11
CA GLN A 509 16.62 10.93 -34.12
C GLN A 509 16.46 9.43 -34.36
N ARG A 510 15.70 9.01 -35.41
CA ARG A 510 15.49 7.60 -35.72
C ARG A 510 16.80 6.82 -35.91
N PRO A 511 17.79 7.29 -36.69
CA PRO A 511 19.06 6.58 -36.84
C PRO A 511 19.80 6.47 -35.51
N VAL A 512 19.80 7.53 -34.69
CA VAL A 512 20.44 7.56 -33.37
C VAL A 512 19.83 6.52 -32.44
N ARG A 513 18.50 6.51 -32.27
CA ARG A 513 17.84 5.54 -31.36
C ARG A 513 18.01 4.10 -31.85
N THR A 514 17.91 3.85 -33.15
CA THR A 514 18.09 2.49 -33.71
C THR A 514 19.51 2.00 -33.49
N THR A 515 20.53 2.84 -33.71
CA THR A 515 21.92 2.48 -33.48
C THR A 515 22.23 2.28 -31.99
N LEU A 516 21.71 3.16 -31.12
CA LEU A 516 21.89 3.03 -29.67
C LEU A 516 21.29 1.71 -29.18
N ALA A 517 20.03 1.42 -29.52
CA ALA A 517 19.34 0.20 -29.11
C ALA A 517 20.05 -1.07 -29.59
N ARG A 518 20.47 -1.10 -30.86
CA ARG A 518 21.23 -2.24 -31.43
C ARG A 518 22.58 -2.44 -30.74
N THR A 519 23.29 -1.35 -30.45
CA THR A 519 24.61 -1.43 -29.82
C THR A 519 24.51 -1.90 -28.37
N VAL A 520 23.56 -1.38 -27.61
CA VAL A 520 23.27 -1.83 -26.24
C VAL A 520 22.88 -3.31 -26.24
N ALA A 521 21.94 -3.71 -27.12
CA ALA A 521 21.51 -5.09 -27.22
C ALA A 521 22.67 -6.04 -27.57
N ALA A 522 23.52 -5.65 -28.54
CA ALA A 522 24.72 -6.40 -28.88
C ALA A 522 25.68 -6.52 -27.69
N LYS A 523 25.89 -5.46 -26.91
CA LYS A 523 26.77 -5.50 -25.74
C LYS A 523 26.22 -6.40 -24.64
N LEU A 524 24.93 -6.29 -24.31
CA LEU A 524 24.29 -7.06 -23.24
C LEU A 524 24.13 -8.55 -23.57
N THR A 525 24.15 -8.93 -24.85
CA THR A 525 24.03 -10.34 -25.30
C THR A 525 25.36 -11.04 -25.58
N ARG A 526 26.50 -10.32 -25.54
CA ARG A 526 27.82 -10.88 -25.91
C ARG A 526 28.38 -11.94 -24.97
N ASN A 527 28.05 -11.90 -23.67
CA ASN A 527 28.65 -12.80 -22.68
C ASN A 527 27.57 -13.53 -21.86
N ARG A 528 27.36 -14.81 -22.20
CA ARG A 528 26.36 -15.68 -21.56
C ARG A 528 26.57 -15.85 -20.04
N SER A 529 27.81 -15.75 -19.55
CA SER A 529 28.08 -15.91 -18.10
C SER A 529 27.52 -14.76 -17.27
N THR A 530 27.67 -13.51 -17.73
CA THR A 530 27.09 -12.32 -17.09
C THR A 530 25.57 -12.20 -17.32
N VAL A 531 25.08 -12.61 -18.50
CA VAL A 531 23.65 -12.70 -18.82
C VAL A 531 22.90 -13.64 -17.88
N ARG A 532 23.55 -14.74 -17.48
CA ARG A 532 22.97 -15.71 -16.53
C ARG A 532 22.88 -15.19 -15.10
N GLN A 533 23.69 -14.20 -14.74
CA GLN A 533 23.60 -13.57 -13.42
C GLN A 533 22.55 -12.47 -13.40
N TRP A 534 22.45 -11.68 -14.48
CA TRP A 534 21.50 -10.57 -14.61
C TRP A 534 20.89 -10.54 -16.01
N GLY A 535 19.56 -10.57 -16.07
CA GLY A 535 18.82 -10.58 -17.32
C GLY A 535 18.99 -9.27 -18.09
N PRO A 536 19.23 -9.33 -19.40
CA PRO A 536 19.66 -8.16 -20.17
C PRO A 536 18.54 -7.13 -20.34
N PHE A 537 17.27 -7.55 -20.31
CA PHE A 537 16.11 -6.63 -20.30
C PHE A 537 16.05 -5.78 -19.04
N LEU A 538 16.35 -6.37 -17.88
CA LEU A 538 16.37 -5.63 -16.62
C LEU A 538 17.47 -4.56 -16.61
N VAL A 539 18.68 -4.92 -17.06
CA VAL A 539 19.79 -3.98 -17.19
C VAL A 539 19.45 -2.87 -18.18
N ALA A 540 18.88 -3.23 -19.34
CA ALA A 540 18.42 -2.28 -20.35
C ALA A 540 17.34 -1.33 -19.82
N ARG A 541 16.38 -1.83 -19.02
CA ARG A 541 15.32 -1.02 -18.41
C ARG A 541 15.88 0.06 -17.50
N ILE A 542 16.83 -0.27 -16.62
CA ILE A 542 17.46 0.72 -15.73
C ILE A 542 18.38 1.65 -16.51
N PHE A 543 19.08 1.15 -17.53
CA PHE A 543 19.87 2.02 -18.40
C PHE A 543 18.98 3.03 -19.14
N GLY A 544 17.79 2.61 -19.58
CA GLY A 544 16.77 3.48 -20.16
C GLY A 544 16.44 4.66 -19.27
N ARG A 545 16.35 4.46 -17.95
CA ARG A 545 16.18 5.55 -16.97
C ARG A 545 17.38 6.49 -16.95
N ALA A 546 18.60 5.97 -16.90
CA ALA A 546 19.80 6.80 -16.94
C ALA A 546 19.86 7.66 -18.23
N LEU A 547 19.37 7.11 -19.36
CA LEU A 547 19.27 7.83 -20.63
C LEU A 547 18.24 8.99 -20.62
N GLU A 548 17.31 9.04 -19.67
CA GLU A 548 16.43 10.19 -19.47
C GLU A 548 17.20 11.40 -18.95
N THR A 549 18.27 11.17 -18.20
CA THR A 549 19.11 12.22 -17.60
C THR A 549 20.34 12.54 -18.45
N LEU A 550 20.88 11.54 -19.15
CA LEU A 550 22.04 11.73 -20.02
C LEU A 550 21.71 12.56 -21.28
N PRO A 551 22.64 13.41 -21.76
CA PRO A 551 22.48 14.10 -23.03
C PRO A 551 22.30 13.11 -24.19
N ALA A 552 21.30 13.35 -25.04
CA ALA A 552 21.08 12.52 -26.21
C ALA A 552 22.27 12.63 -27.19
N PRO A 553 22.71 11.53 -27.82
CA PRO A 553 23.77 11.55 -28.81
C PRO A 553 23.43 12.46 -29.99
N VAL A 554 24.39 13.26 -30.44
CA VAL A 554 24.20 14.21 -31.56
C VAL A 554 24.23 13.53 -32.93
N ASP A 555 24.82 12.33 -33.01
CA ASP A 555 24.92 11.55 -34.24
C ASP A 555 25.02 10.04 -33.96
N VAL A 556 25.07 9.24 -35.03
CA VAL A 556 25.18 7.79 -34.99
C VAL A 556 26.46 7.30 -34.30
N ALA A 557 27.60 7.97 -34.50
CA ALA A 557 28.86 7.56 -33.91
C ALA A 557 28.89 7.80 -32.38
N HIS A 558 28.28 8.90 -31.92
CA HIS A 558 28.08 9.15 -30.49
C HIS A 558 27.10 8.12 -29.90
N ALA A 559 26.07 7.72 -30.64
CA ALA A 559 25.13 6.68 -30.22
C ALA A 559 25.81 5.31 -30.03
N GLU A 560 26.73 4.94 -30.93
CA GLU A 560 27.53 3.72 -30.79
C GLU A 560 28.42 3.79 -29.54
N ARG A 561 29.14 4.90 -29.33
CA ARG A 561 29.99 5.06 -28.14
C ARG A 561 29.20 4.93 -26.85
N LEU A 562 28.06 5.63 -26.74
CA LEU A 562 27.17 5.53 -25.58
C LEU A 562 26.61 4.12 -25.41
N GLY A 563 26.18 3.47 -26.50
CA GLY A 563 25.70 2.10 -26.44
C GLY A 563 26.77 1.12 -25.97
N THR A 564 28.04 1.34 -26.33
CA THR A 564 29.16 0.53 -25.84
C THR A 564 29.57 0.84 -24.40
N SER A 565 29.15 1.95 -23.79
CA SER A 565 29.48 2.27 -22.39
C SER A 565 28.49 1.69 -21.38
N VAL A 566 27.39 1.06 -21.82
CA VAL A 566 26.40 0.47 -20.92
C VAL A 566 27.05 -0.53 -19.94
N PRO A 567 26.82 -0.38 -18.62
CA PRO A 567 27.17 -1.41 -17.65
C PRO A 567 26.44 -2.72 -17.95
N VAL A 568 27.11 -3.85 -17.78
CA VAL A 568 26.54 -5.18 -18.09
C VAL A 568 25.97 -5.90 -16.86
N THR A 569 25.95 -5.24 -15.71
CA THR A 569 25.47 -5.79 -14.45
C THR A 569 24.39 -4.91 -13.85
N LEU A 570 23.50 -5.52 -13.06
CA LEU A 570 22.43 -4.82 -12.35
C LEU A 570 22.98 -3.76 -11.36
N PRO A 571 23.98 -4.07 -10.51
CA PRO A 571 24.63 -3.04 -9.70
C PRO A 571 25.26 -1.93 -10.53
N GLY A 572 25.97 -2.26 -11.61
CA GLY A 572 26.68 -1.26 -12.40
C GLY A 572 25.75 -0.22 -13.03
N VAL A 573 24.55 -0.63 -13.48
CA VAL A 573 23.58 0.31 -14.06
C VAL A 573 22.79 1.09 -12.99
N LEU A 574 22.57 0.50 -11.80
CA LEU A 574 22.05 1.22 -10.64
C LEU A 574 23.02 2.34 -10.21
N GLU A 575 24.30 2.01 -10.04
CA GLU A 575 25.33 3.00 -9.66
C GLU A 575 25.48 4.10 -10.70
N LEU A 576 25.38 3.76 -11.99
CA LEU A 576 25.37 4.75 -13.06
C LEU A 576 24.20 5.71 -12.89
N ASP A 577 22.97 5.22 -12.75
CA ASP A 577 21.78 6.07 -12.60
C ASP A 577 21.88 6.96 -11.34
N LEU A 578 22.24 6.38 -10.19
CA LEU A 578 22.42 7.12 -8.95
C LEU A 578 23.52 8.19 -9.07
N SER A 579 24.60 7.92 -9.82
CA SER A 579 25.69 8.89 -10.00
C SER A 579 25.28 10.16 -10.74
N LEU A 580 24.20 10.10 -11.52
CA LEU A 580 23.64 11.24 -12.25
C LEU A 580 22.75 12.12 -11.36
N GLN A 581 22.43 11.66 -10.15
CA GLN A 581 21.52 12.36 -9.24
C GLN A 581 22.27 13.23 -8.22
N PRO A 582 21.83 14.48 -7.97
CA PRO A 582 22.47 15.35 -6.98
C PRO A 582 22.44 14.79 -5.55
N GLN A 583 21.38 14.07 -5.17
CA GLN A 583 21.16 13.51 -3.82
C GLN A 583 21.49 12.02 -3.73
N ARG A 584 22.51 11.57 -4.48
CA ARG A 584 22.83 10.14 -4.65
C ARG A 584 23.00 9.35 -3.34
N ALA A 585 23.56 9.98 -2.30
CA ALA A 585 23.78 9.31 -1.02
C ALA A 585 22.45 9.05 -0.29
N GLN A 586 21.56 10.04 -0.24
CA GLN A 586 20.24 9.93 0.38
C GLN A 586 19.32 9.00 -0.42
N LEU A 587 19.34 9.10 -1.76
CA LEU A 587 18.58 8.20 -2.62
C LEU A 587 19.02 6.76 -2.42
N ARG A 588 20.33 6.50 -2.35
CA ARG A 588 20.87 5.17 -2.05
C ARG A 588 20.42 4.69 -0.67
N ALA A 589 20.51 5.53 0.35
CA ALA A 589 20.13 5.16 1.72
C ALA A 589 18.66 4.73 1.82
N VAL A 590 17.74 5.43 1.13
CA VAL A 590 16.33 5.02 1.04
C VAL A 590 16.17 3.69 0.31
N LEU A 591 16.85 3.47 -0.81
CA LEU A 591 16.81 2.18 -1.51
C LEU A 591 17.39 1.04 -0.66
N ALA A 592 18.46 1.31 0.09
CA ALA A 592 19.08 0.36 1.01
C ALA A 592 18.17 0.02 2.18
N ALA A 593 17.45 1.00 2.75
CA ALA A 593 16.44 0.74 3.78
C ALA A 593 15.32 -0.15 3.24
N VAL A 594 14.77 0.18 2.07
CA VAL A 594 13.69 -0.57 1.43
C VAL A 594 14.15 -1.96 0.96
N ALA A 595 15.45 -2.19 0.77
CA ALA A 595 15.99 -3.50 0.43
C ALA A 595 15.74 -4.55 1.51
N TRP A 596 15.53 -4.15 2.77
CA TRP A 596 15.20 -5.06 3.88
C TRP A 596 13.72 -5.35 4.02
N ALA A 597 12.88 -4.73 3.20
CA ALA A 597 11.43 -4.90 3.27
C ALA A 597 11.00 -6.35 2.97
N LYS A 598 10.05 -6.84 3.77
CA LYS A 598 9.39 -8.13 3.64
C LYS A 598 7.92 -7.94 3.27
N GLY A 599 7.25 -9.02 2.84
CA GLY A 599 5.86 -8.98 2.37
C GLY A 599 5.62 -7.90 1.31
N GLU A 600 4.61 -7.06 1.55
CA GLU A 600 4.20 -5.96 0.67
C GLU A 600 5.11 -4.71 0.73
N GLY A 601 5.97 -4.58 1.75
CA GLY A 601 6.95 -3.49 1.84
C GLY A 601 7.16 -2.94 3.25
N PHE A 602 7.87 -1.81 3.35
CA PHE A 602 8.04 -1.02 4.56
C PHE A 602 7.17 0.24 4.53
N PRO A 603 6.53 0.63 5.64
CA PRO A 603 5.89 1.94 5.76
C PRO A 603 6.95 3.06 5.84
N THR A 604 6.54 4.30 5.57
CA THR A 604 7.44 5.47 5.54
C THR A 604 8.26 5.62 6.83
N GLU A 605 7.68 5.37 8.00
CA GLU A 605 8.37 5.49 9.29
C GLU A 605 9.50 4.49 9.43
N ALA A 606 9.28 3.24 8.99
CA ALA A 606 10.31 2.21 9.00
C ALA A 606 11.45 2.55 8.03
N VAL A 607 11.12 3.06 6.84
CA VAL A 607 12.13 3.55 5.89
C VAL A 607 12.93 4.70 6.51
N THR A 608 12.27 5.65 7.17
CA THR A 608 12.93 6.80 7.82
C THR A 608 13.92 6.34 8.88
N ALA A 609 13.48 5.45 9.78
CA ALA A 609 14.30 4.95 10.87
C ALA A 609 15.53 4.19 10.36
N VAL A 610 15.38 3.36 9.32
CA VAL A 610 16.48 2.55 8.78
C VAL A 610 17.40 3.36 7.86
N ALA A 611 16.85 4.25 7.03
CA ALA A 611 17.66 5.04 6.09
C ALA A 611 18.62 6.00 6.79
N ALA A 612 18.24 6.51 7.98
CA ALA A 612 19.09 7.37 8.80
C ALA A 612 20.41 6.68 9.21
N GLU A 613 20.44 5.34 9.32
CA GLU A 613 21.66 4.57 9.60
C GLU A 613 22.66 4.58 8.43
N PHE A 614 22.15 4.66 7.20
CA PHE A 614 22.99 4.69 5.99
C PHE A 614 23.36 6.11 5.56
N ALA A 615 22.52 7.09 5.88
CA ALA A 615 22.76 8.51 5.65
C ALA A 615 22.06 9.35 6.73
N PRO A 616 22.80 9.91 7.71
CA PRO A 616 22.21 10.63 8.86
C PRO A 616 21.36 11.86 8.54
N ASN A 617 21.42 12.34 7.31
CA ASN A 617 20.64 13.47 6.82
C ASN A 617 19.33 13.03 6.13
N VAL A 618 18.94 11.77 6.23
CA VAL A 618 17.60 11.29 5.87
C VAL A 618 16.73 11.33 7.13
N ASP A 619 15.63 12.06 7.08
CA ASP A 619 14.71 12.27 8.20
C ASP A 619 13.25 12.37 7.73
N GLU A 620 12.32 12.54 8.67
CA GLU A 620 10.89 12.67 8.40
C GLU A 620 10.56 13.82 7.42
N GLY A 621 11.40 14.86 7.37
CA GLY A 621 11.21 16.04 6.54
C GLY A 621 11.57 15.83 5.08
N ASN A 622 12.37 14.82 4.73
CA ASN A 622 12.82 14.59 3.34
C ASN A 622 12.59 13.18 2.79
N VAL A 623 12.33 12.18 3.64
CA VAL A 623 12.17 10.77 3.23
C VAL A 623 11.11 10.58 2.15
N ARG A 624 9.98 11.31 2.21
CA ARG A 624 8.90 11.23 1.22
C ARG A 624 9.34 11.70 -0.16
N GLN A 625 10.07 12.82 -0.21
CA GLN A 625 10.62 13.33 -1.47
C GLN A 625 11.63 12.33 -2.07
N LEU A 626 12.43 11.68 -1.22
CA LEU A 626 13.40 10.67 -1.64
C LEU A 626 12.72 9.37 -2.12
N LEU A 627 11.64 8.94 -1.48
CA LEU A 627 10.81 7.81 -1.93
C LEU A 627 10.21 8.12 -3.31
N GLU A 628 9.62 9.31 -3.51
CA GLU A 628 9.07 9.72 -4.80
C GLU A 628 10.15 9.82 -5.88
N ALA A 629 11.32 10.38 -5.57
CA ALA A 629 12.45 10.41 -6.49
C ALA A 629 12.97 9.00 -6.85
N ASN A 630 12.78 8.03 -5.96
CA ASN A 630 13.12 6.62 -6.16
C ASN A 630 11.99 5.79 -6.78
N ARG A 631 10.81 6.35 -7.07
CA ARG A 631 9.60 5.61 -7.50
C ARG A 631 9.82 4.55 -8.59
N PHE A 632 10.73 4.79 -9.53
CA PHE A 632 11.03 3.82 -10.59
C PHE A 632 11.63 2.51 -10.06
N TYR A 633 12.38 2.57 -8.94
CA TYR A 633 12.92 1.41 -8.24
C TYR A 633 11.91 0.75 -7.30
N LEU A 634 10.78 1.41 -7.03
CA LEU A 634 9.85 1.01 -6.00
C LEU A 634 8.59 0.35 -6.59
N ARG A 635 7.94 -0.42 -5.73
CA ARG A 635 6.55 -0.86 -5.85
C ARG A 635 5.84 -0.49 -4.56
N THR A 636 4.56 -0.18 -4.69
CA THR A 636 3.72 0.25 -3.58
C THR A 636 2.68 -0.80 -3.23
N GLY A 637 2.60 -1.14 -1.94
CA GLY A 637 1.52 -1.92 -1.36
C GLY A 637 0.64 -1.05 -0.46
N VAL A 638 -0.41 -1.66 0.10
CA VAL A 638 -1.28 -1.01 1.09
C VAL A 638 -1.29 -1.89 2.33
N GLU A 639 -0.95 -1.32 3.48
CA GLU A 639 -1.00 -2.01 4.78
C GLU A 639 -2.45 -2.12 5.30
N SER A 640 -2.66 -2.94 6.33
CA SER A 640 -3.94 -3.07 7.01
C SER A 640 -4.44 -1.77 7.65
N ASP A 641 -3.56 -0.82 7.98
CA ASP A 641 -3.94 0.51 8.47
C ASP A 641 -4.14 1.53 7.32
N GLY A 642 -4.04 1.08 6.06
CA GLY A 642 -4.22 1.88 4.86
C GLY A 642 -2.98 2.68 4.44
N SER A 643 -1.88 2.61 5.19
CA SER A 643 -0.63 3.27 4.83
C SER A 643 0.02 2.65 3.59
N THR A 644 0.81 3.45 2.89
CA THR A 644 1.56 3.02 1.71
C THR A 644 2.81 2.26 2.14
N LEU A 645 2.98 1.04 1.61
CA LEU A 645 4.17 0.23 1.81
C LEU A 645 5.10 0.32 0.60
N TYR A 646 6.40 0.38 0.83
CA TYR A 646 7.42 0.51 -0.21
C TYR A 646 8.33 -0.72 -0.25
N ARG A 647 8.55 -1.27 -1.44
CA ARG A 647 9.54 -2.35 -1.68
C ARG A 647 10.27 -2.14 -3.00
N LEU A 648 11.45 -2.75 -3.14
CA LEU A 648 12.17 -2.76 -4.42
C LEU A 648 11.45 -3.64 -5.44
N PHE A 649 11.32 -3.15 -6.69
CA PHE A 649 10.63 -3.89 -7.73
C PHE A 649 11.33 -5.20 -8.12
N HIS A 650 12.63 -5.34 -7.87
CA HIS A 650 13.40 -6.53 -8.23
C HIS A 650 14.29 -7.03 -7.10
N GLN A 651 14.23 -8.33 -6.81
CA GLN A 651 14.96 -8.95 -5.70
C GLN A 651 16.47 -8.81 -5.83
N GLY A 652 17.01 -8.91 -7.05
CA GLY A 652 18.44 -8.72 -7.30
C GLY A 652 19.01 -7.35 -6.88
N LEU A 653 18.18 -6.29 -6.87
CA LEU A 653 18.59 -4.99 -6.33
C LEU A 653 18.60 -5.01 -4.80
N ALA A 654 17.62 -5.67 -4.19
CA ALA A 654 17.56 -5.85 -2.75
C ALA A 654 18.77 -6.63 -2.25
N ASP A 655 19.09 -7.77 -2.87
CA ASP A 655 20.24 -8.59 -2.51
C ASP A 655 21.55 -7.79 -2.58
N TYR A 656 21.73 -6.99 -3.64
CA TYR A 656 22.90 -6.12 -3.79
C TYR A 656 22.98 -5.04 -2.70
N LEU A 657 21.87 -4.34 -2.44
CA LEU A 657 21.82 -3.23 -1.48
C LEU A 657 21.88 -3.69 -0.02
N GLN A 658 21.47 -4.92 0.29
CA GLN A 658 21.67 -5.52 1.60
C GLN A 658 23.16 -5.79 1.88
N VAL A 659 23.92 -6.18 0.85
CA VAL A 659 25.37 -6.46 0.96
C VAL A 659 26.19 -5.17 0.88
N GLU A 660 25.81 -4.24 0.02
CA GLU A 660 26.50 -2.97 -0.24
C GLU A 660 25.59 -1.76 0.02
N PRO A 661 25.12 -1.54 1.27
CA PRO A 661 24.15 -0.48 1.56
C PRO A 661 24.76 0.92 1.46
N TYR A 662 26.05 1.05 1.74
CA TYR A 662 26.75 2.33 1.73
C TYR A 662 27.24 2.72 0.33
N LEU A 663 27.28 4.03 0.07
CA LEU A 663 27.88 4.55 -1.15
C LEU A 663 29.40 4.41 -1.03
N ARG A 664 30.02 3.64 -1.92
CA ARG A 664 31.48 3.46 -1.87
C ARG A 664 32.17 4.82 -2.11
N PRO A 665 33.15 5.22 -1.28
CA PRO A 665 33.98 6.36 -1.60
C PRO A 665 34.64 6.11 -2.97
N TYR A 666 34.63 7.12 -3.82
CA TYR A 666 35.30 7.08 -5.12
C TYR A 666 36.81 6.91 -4.88
N ASP A 667 37.32 5.69 -5.06
CA ASP A 667 38.76 5.46 -5.23
C ASP A 667 39.07 5.63 -6.72
N PRO A 668 39.75 6.72 -7.15
CA PRO A 668 40.22 6.81 -8.52
C PRO A 668 41.14 5.61 -8.81
N PRO A 669 41.07 5.01 -10.01
CA PRO A 669 41.95 3.92 -10.37
C PRO A 669 43.40 4.36 -10.19
N GLN A 670 44.11 3.73 -9.27
CA GLN A 670 45.54 3.89 -9.11
C GLN A 670 46.19 3.52 -10.46
N PRO A 671 47.05 4.36 -11.03
CA PRO A 671 47.77 4.00 -12.25
C PRO A 671 48.59 2.74 -11.97
N SER A 672 48.38 1.71 -12.79
CA SER A 672 49.17 0.48 -12.76
C SER A 672 50.67 0.83 -12.83
N PRO A 673 51.53 0.22 -12.01
CA PRO A 673 52.97 0.52 -11.99
C PRO A 673 53.73 0.15 -13.29
N ASP A 674 53.07 -0.43 -14.30
CA ASP A 674 53.71 -0.92 -15.53
C ASP A 674 53.76 0.08 -16.70
N SER A 675 53.98 1.38 -16.42
CA SER A 675 54.24 2.35 -17.51
C SER A 675 55.41 3.29 -17.23
N SER A 676 56.53 2.70 -16.81
CA SER A 676 57.84 3.36 -16.83
C SER A 676 58.85 2.59 -17.69
N GLU A 677 58.54 2.42 -18.97
CA GLU A 677 59.56 2.26 -20.01
C GLU A 677 59.39 3.37 -21.04
N GLY A 678 60.13 4.45 -20.83
CA GLY A 678 60.41 5.44 -21.87
C GLY A 678 61.58 4.95 -22.76
N PRO A 679 61.66 5.40 -24.02
CA PRO A 679 62.67 4.91 -24.94
C PRO A 679 64.07 5.47 -24.64
N GLN A 680 65.05 4.57 -24.60
CA GLN A 680 66.41 4.80 -25.10
C GLN A 680 66.68 3.81 -26.23
#